data_AF-A0A937N3F3-F1
#
_entry.id   AF-A0A937N3F3-F1
#
_cell.length_a   1.000
_cell.length_b   1.000
_cell.length_c   1.000
_cell.angle_alpha   90.00
_cell.angle_beta   90.00
_cell.angle_gamma   90.00
#
_symmetry.space_group_name_H-M   'P 1'
#
loop_
_entity.id
_entity.type
_entity.pdbx_description
1 polymer ?
#
loop_
_entity_poly.entity_id
_entity_poly.type
_entity_poly.pdbx_seq_one_letter_code
_entity_poly.pdbx_strand_id
1 'polypeptide(L)'
;MNRRYVRRFMAAMVVVSLGVTAHASETPDDLAALLGRPADVASGAYQYRADRGPDQNPPESWILLIQYAGLPYDKPPDMNVPAVKQALCGLLWEEVRPIRRLELTWSGEAANIPPPDQLTLTYFDSSDQNAHTWWNPLMKTEAGPPEVSTDGRTCVFAIPRDTWGVVVGVRGDKEASAYSVPAIRALVPETWKRLDLEIEWGFDAATATSDYSGRIEPYDGIVGEVRPLEGDTGTTMTGPLAWNSVSKGGTRRGNAAGKVAVDGRSRSHKTSGGSQESPNSCEFGYQDASQRSRRGVRMSVLYIGRSAWRRVWPYDAQAEDVARTILTVWTESGSFSFLVADLEHGPILAPEFGFFVRATGTSPMPPAEAASGQPALTVPKVLLGPKMNDILGNQDLRGWGNSASPWFAGNGTDQPVALQGITFPARSVGLHPGSDCDVAVGWQSPVDSRVSVRAQVADAHPSGGDGVEWSIVHEGQTGSKVLVRGAVDRGGAQSIPPETEADRYKVADIAVRSGDTLALVVSRKGNHLCDSTMVELVISERSGPSRTWDLAKDVVDTIHAGNPRADSLGNRGVWSFYTIQGSAPAPHEPPFAMSSQAASARQFVKELAARQLATVRQRVRLHPEQTWQQAVQAMHPGKTLPPHPRPPSDPIMQIEVPCERLSAQWNLGAWHILRHSVQDPSGKWFFNDFPFGILASETYMILRALDLQGRHQETADGLDQWLQLPLQPKVVPGSGGHHGWALPDRPLGLFSDGRGCLTHAEGPPGAGGHMDGVHAMGPGAIMFTLIEHFRMTGDVAWLKASAPRMKANVEWILRQRQLLAENLPGGQRLWSKGLQPAHVVTPDSHSMHMQFYETEAYYWLAVKRMAELLTLIEPDEGARLAAEAEAYRQDLVAAVDRSIVLTPVVAVRDGTYRSFVAFSPYVRGFAAGAWGWRRCQGHVGAIYWDTVQSADSLISPAGLLSPVDARVQGHLDVLEDRLLLENTKVHARTPDYDPDRHWFSHASWQYQCGLERHANIHLAADDVP
;
A
#
# COMPACT_ATOMS: atom_id res chain seq x y z
N MET A 1 -27.21 20.75 -41.74
CA MET A 1 -27.25 19.51 -40.92
C MET A 1 -27.40 18.30 -41.83
N ASN A 2 -26.31 17.57 -42.06
CA ASN A 2 -26.25 16.55 -43.11
C ASN A 2 -26.14 15.14 -42.50
N ARG A 3 -27.08 14.25 -42.85
CA ARG A 3 -27.35 12.90 -42.32
C ARG A 3 -26.24 11.85 -42.54
N ARG A 4 -25.00 12.26 -42.82
CA ARG A 4 -23.84 11.37 -43.02
C ARG A 4 -22.90 11.26 -41.82
N TYR A 5 -23.10 12.06 -40.76
CA TYR A 5 -22.29 12.00 -39.54
C TYR A 5 -22.76 10.96 -38.50
N VAL A 6 -24.00 10.47 -38.60
CA VAL A 6 -24.60 9.58 -37.58
C VAL A 6 -24.27 8.09 -37.78
N ARG A 7 -23.58 7.71 -38.88
CA ARG A 7 -23.17 6.31 -39.14
C ARG A 7 -21.69 6.00 -38.86
N ARG A 8 -20.89 6.98 -38.44
CA ARG A 8 -19.49 6.76 -37.99
C ARG A 8 -19.30 6.80 -36.47
N PHE A 9 -20.35 7.11 -35.70
CA PHE A 9 -20.30 7.18 -34.23
C PHE A 9 -20.80 5.91 -33.51
N MET A 10 -21.16 4.86 -34.24
CA MET A 10 -21.65 3.57 -33.72
C MET A 10 -20.70 2.39 -34.03
N ALA A 11 -19.46 2.67 -34.45
CA ALA A 11 -18.46 1.65 -34.79
C ALA A 11 -17.09 1.90 -34.13
N ALA A 12 -17.10 2.53 -32.95
CA ALA A 12 -15.91 2.75 -32.11
C ALA A 12 -16.08 2.16 -30.69
N MET A 13 -16.92 1.13 -30.53
CA MET A 13 -16.72 0.11 -29.49
C MET A 13 -15.79 -0.94 -30.06
N VAL A 14 -14.54 -0.55 -30.32
CA VAL A 14 -13.47 -1.52 -30.47
C VAL A 14 -13.12 -1.95 -29.06
N VAL A 15 -13.40 -3.21 -28.77
CA VAL A 15 -12.84 -3.96 -27.65
C VAL A 15 -11.37 -3.58 -27.53
N VAL A 16 -11.04 -2.74 -26.54
CA VAL A 16 -9.66 -2.57 -26.09
C VAL A 16 -9.36 -3.85 -25.33
N SER A 17 -9.05 -4.89 -26.09
CA SER A 17 -8.27 -6.02 -25.61
C SER A 17 -6.91 -5.44 -25.21
N LEU A 18 -6.82 -5.01 -23.95
CA LEU A 18 -5.58 -5.09 -23.18
C LEU A 18 -4.93 -6.43 -23.51
N GLY A 19 -3.61 -6.46 -23.66
CA GLY A 19 -2.83 -7.64 -24.04
C GLY A 19 -2.85 -8.75 -22.99
N VAL A 20 -4.04 -9.18 -22.58
CA VAL A 20 -4.35 -10.37 -21.82
C VAL A 20 -4.35 -11.49 -22.85
N THR A 21 -3.34 -12.35 -22.79
CA THR A 21 -3.46 -13.70 -23.35
C THR A 21 -4.81 -14.24 -22.88
N ALA A 22 -5.72 -14.56 -23.80
CA ALA A 22 -7.00 -15.14 -23.46
C ALA A 22 -6.75 -16.34 -22.54
N HIS A 23 -6.95 -16.17 -21.24
CA HIS A 23 -6.84 -17.27 -20.29
C HIS A 23 -8.03 -18.17 -20.62
N ALA A 24 -7.72 -19.33 -21.21
CA ALA A 24 -8.70 -20.41 -21.29
C ALA A 24 -9.08 -20.76 -19.85
N SER A 25 -10.37 -21.03 -19.59
CA SER A 25 -10.75 -21.63 -18.32
C SER A 25 -10.07 -23.00 -18.23
N GLU A 26 -9.29 -23.23 -17.18
CA GLU A 26 -8.67 -24.53 -16.93
C GLU A 26 -9.73 -25.57 -16.58
N THR A 27 -9.55 -26.82 -17.01
CA THR A 27 -10.51 -27.88 -16.69
C THR A 27 -10.38 -28.28 -15.21
N PRO A 28 -11.40 -28.94 -14.62
CA PRO A 28 -11.29 -29.44 -13.25
C PRO A 28 -10.08 -30.34 -12.99
N ASP A 29 -9.64 -31.11 -13.98
CA ASP A 29 -8.47 -31.99 -13.89
C ASP A 29 -7.16 -31.19 -13.90
N ASP A 30 -7.08 -30.14 -14.72
CA ASP A 30 -5.94 -29.22 -14.77
C ASP A 30 -5.78 -28.49 -13.43
N LEU A 31 -6.88 -28.02 -12.84
CA LEU A 31 -6.86 -27.40 -11.52
C LEU A 31 -6.42 -28.39 -10.43
N ALA A 32 -6.91 -29.63 -10.49
CA ALA A 32 -6.55 -30.67 -9.52
C ALA A 32 -5.05 -31.01 -9.57
N ALA A 33 -4.45 -30.99 -10.76
CA ALA A 33 -3.02 -31.27 -10.94
C ALA A 33 -2.11 -30.21 -10.29
N LEU A 34 -2.59 -28.98 -10.12
CA LEU A 34 -1.83 -27.86 -9.54
C LEU A 34 -1.99 -27.73 -8.02
N LEU A 35 -2.95 -28.44 -7.40
CA LEU A 35 -3.21 -28.33 -5.96
C LEU A 35 -1.99 -28.68 -5.11
N GLY A 36 -1.70 -27.84 -4.12
CA GLY A 36 -0.56 -28.01 -3.23
C GLY A 36 0.81 -27.76 -3.88
N ARG A 37 0.86 -27.41 -5.17
CA ARG A 37 2.11 -26.99 -5.84
C ARG A 37 2.38 -25.51 -5.58
N PRO A 38 3.65 -25.07 -5.63
CA PRO A 38 4.00 -23.65 -5.60
C PRO A 38 3.23 -22.84 -6.63
N ALA A 39 2.74 -21.68 -6.21
CA ALA A 39 1.96 -20.80 -7.05
C ALA A 39 2.81 -20.03 -8.04
N ASP A 40 2.29 -19.89 -9.25
CA ASP A 40 2.90 -19.10 -10.32
C ASP A 40 2.19 -17.76 -10.42
N VAL A 41 2.92 -16.68 -10.16
CA VAL A 41 2.42 -15.30 -10.12
C VAL A 41 2.93 -14.46 -11.30
N ALA A 42 3.45 -15.10 -12.35
CA ALA A 42 3.88 -14.38 -13.56
C ALA A 42 2.71 -13.67 -14.27
N SER A 43 1.48 -14.18 -14.14
CA SER A 43 0.27 -13.61 -14.73
C SER A 43 -0.16 -12.28 -14.09
N GLY A 44 0.22 -12.03 -12.83
CA GLY A 44 0.00 -10.75 -12.14
C GLY A 44 1.00 -9.65 -12.50
N ALA A 45 1.95 -9.92 -13.41
CA ALA A 45 3.01 -8.99 -13.80
C ALA A 45 2.78 -8.37 -15.19
N TYR A 46 3.38 -7.19 -15.39
CA TYR A 46 3.55 -6.61 -16.72
C TYR A 46 4.75 -7.25 -17.42
N GLN A 47 4.48 -8.02 -18.49
CA GLN A 47 5.52 -8.76 -19.20
C GLN A 47 6.06 -7.98 -20.40
N TYR A 48 7.38 -7.73 -20.40
CA TYR A 48 8.13 -7.35 -21.60
C TYR A 48 8.52 -8.61 -22.40
N ARG A 49 8.38 -8.56 -23.73
CA ARG A 49 8.94 -9.56 -24.64
C ARG A 49 9.61 -8.91 -25.85
N ALA A 50 10.79 -9.40 -26.20
CA ALA A 50 11.55 -8.92 -27.35
C ALA A 50 10.93 -9.28 -28.71
N ASP A 51 10.04 -10.28 -28.76
CA ASP A 51 9.32 -10.70 -29.97
C ASP A 51 8.05 -9.88 -30.23
N ARG A 52 7.71 -8.93 -29.34
CA ARG A 52 6.61 -7.97 -29.52
C ARG A 52 7.15 -6.64 -30.01
N GLY A 53 6.42 -6.01 -30.93
CA GLY A 53 6.68 -4.61 -31.30
C GLY A 53 6.53 -3.66 -30.11
N PRO A 54 7.13 -2.47 -30.11
CA PRO A 54 7.16 -1.62 -28.92
C PRO A 54 5.80 -1.30 -28.28
N ASP A 55 4.81 -0.94 -29.11
CA ASP A 55 3.44 -0.64 -28.64
C ASP A 55 2.61 -1.89 -28.33
N GLN A 56 3.11 -3.09 -28.66
CA GLN A 56 2.44 -4.35 -28.32
C GLN A 56 2.77 -4.81 -26.90
N ASN A 57 3.89 -4.37 -26.33
CA ASN A 57 4.19 -4.57 -24.92
C ASN A 57 3.31 -3.65 -24.04
N PRO A 58 2.94 -4.07 -22.82
CA PRO A 58 2.33 -3.18 -21.84
C PRO A 58 3.25 -1.97 -21.58
N PRO A 59 2.74 -0.74 -21.54
CA PRO A 59 3.58 0.44 -21.32
C PRO A 59 4.36 0.38 -19.99
N GLU A 60 3.81 -0.27 -18.97
CA GLU A 60 4.46 -0.50 -17.68
C GLU A 60 5.75 -1.32 -17.82
N SER A 61 5.79 -2.28 -18.74
CA SER A 61 6.99 -3.10 -18.97
C SER A 61 8.18 -2.29 -19.54
N TRP A 62 7.93 -1.08 -20.09
CA TRP A 62 9.00 -0.16 -20.47
C TRP A 62 9.62 0.54 -19.27
N ILE A 63 8.89 0.72 -18.16
CA ILE A 63 9.44 1.24 -16.91
C ILE A 63 10.52 0.27 -16.38
N LEU A 64 10.24 -1.04 -16.41
CA LEU A 64 11.22 -2.08 -16.08
C LEU A 64 12.51 -1.94 -16.90
N LEU A 65 12.39 -1.76 -18.22
CA LEU A 65 13.56 -1.64 -19.09
C LEU A 65 14.32 -0.33 -18.92
N ILE A 66 13.61 0.79 -18.70
CA ILE A 66 14.22 2.08 -18.38
C ILE A 66 15.11 1.93 -17.14
N GLN A 67 14.60 1.29 -16.10
CA GLN A 67 15.34 1.07 -14.87
C GLN A 67 16.49 0.07 -15.03
N TYR A 68 16.24 -1.03 -15.74
CA TYR A 68 17.24 -2.04 -16.03
C TYR A 68 18.44 -1.43 -16.77
N ALA A 69 18.18 -0.63 -17.79
CA ALA A 69 19.20 -0.01 -18.64
C ALA A 69 19.73 1.33 -18.10
N GLY A 70 19.13 1.91 -17.06
CA GLY A 70 19.52 3.22 -16.51
C GLY A 70 19.20 4.38 -17.46
N LEU A 71 18.08 4.28 -18.18
CA LEU A 71 17.60 5.30 -19.09
C LEU A 71 16.82 6.40 -18.34
N PRO A 72 16.73 7.62 -18.90
CA PRO A 72 15.94 8.67 -18.29
C PRO A 72 14.45 8.53 -18.63
N TYR A 73 13.57 8.95 -17.70
CA TYR A 73 12.11 8.94 -17.90
C TYR A 73 11.59 10.12 -18.73
N ASP A 74 12.37 11.18 -18.85
CA ASP A 74 11.99 12.42 -19.54
C ASP A 74 12.14 12.35 -21.07
N LYS A 75 12.55 11.18 -21.59
CA LYS A 75 12.72 10.93 -23.04
C LYS A 75 12.16 9.56 -23.41
N PRO A 76 11.79 9.36 -24.69
CA PRO A 76 11.52 8.03 -25.20
C PRO A 76 12.72 7.08 -24.96
N PRO A 77 12.49 5.83 -24.53
CA PRO A 77 13.57 4.90 -24.25
C PRO A 77 14.37 4.59 -25.53
N ASP A 78 15.69 4.79 -25.48
CA ASP A 78 16.56 4.45 -26.61
C ASP A 78 16.70 2.93 -26.73
N MET A 79 16.02 2.37 -27.74
CA MET A 79 16.02 0.93 -28.00
C MET A 79 17.35 0.40 -28.52
N ASN A 80 18.31 1.28 -28.84
CA ASN A 80 19.60 0.88 -29.39
C ASN A 80 20.68 0.67 -28.34
N VAL A 81 20.42 0.98 -27.06
CA VAL A 81 21.40 0.71 -26.02
C VAL A 81 21.58 -0.80 -25.84
N PRO A 82 22.82 -1.29 -25.62
CA PRO A 82 23.10 -2.72 -25.52
C PRO A 82 22.21 -3.46 -24.53
N ALA A 83 21.94 -2.88 -23.35
CA ALA A 83 21.11 -3.48 -22.33
C ALA A 83 19.68 -3.77 -22.82
N VAL A 84 19.06 -2.86 -23.59
CA VAL A 84 17.71 -3.06 -24.14
C VAL A 84 17.74 -4.11 -25.27
N LYS A 85 18.74 -4.05 -26.15
CA LYS A 85 18.91 -5.03 -27.25
C LYS A 85 19.21 -6.45 -26.76
N GLN A 86 19.78 -6.58 -25.57
CA GLN A 86 20.09 -7.86 -24.93
C GLN A 86 18.95 -8.39 -24.06
N ALA A 87 17.93 -7.58 -23.75
CA ALA A 87 16.78 -8.02 -22.95
C ALA A 87 15.86 -8.92 -23.79
N LEU A 88 15.72 -10.18 -23.38
CA LEU A 88 14.89 -11.19 -24.04
C LEU A 88 13.43 -11.13 -23.58
N CYS A 89 13.23 -11.07 -22.26
CA CYS A 89 11.92 -10.87 -21.64
C CYS A 89 12.09 -10.35 -20.20
N GLY A 90 11.01 -9.88 -19.59
CA GLY A 90 11.02 -9.45 -18.20
C GLY A 90 9.62 -9.39 -17.60
N LEU A 91 9.55 -9.37 -16.28
CA LEU A 91 8.31 -9.23 -15.50
C LEU A 91 8.47 -8.08 -14.51
N LEU A 92 7.41 -7.28 -14.37
CA LEU A 92 7.34 -6.17 -13.44
C LEU A 92 6.04 -6.27 -12.66
N TRP A 93 6.13 -6.33 -11.35
CA TRP A 93 4.98 -6.31 -10.45
C TRP A 93 4.84 -4.92 -9.83
N GLU A 94 3.59 -4.53 -9.55
CA GLU A 94 3.27 -3.28 -8.87
C GLU A 94 3.90 -3.27 -7.45
N GLU A 95 3.97 -4.43 -6.81
CA GLU A 95 4.36 -4.64 -5.41
C GLU A 95 5.60 -5.55 -5.32
N VAL A 96 6.32 -5.50 -4.20
CA VAL A 96 7.45 -6.41 -3.94
C VAL A 96 6.94 -7.84 -3.73
N ARG A 97 7.51 -8.81 -4.46
CA ARG A 97 7.05 -10.20 -4.48
C ARG A 97 8.11 -11.17 -3.92
N PRO A 98 7.71 -12.19 -3.13
CA PRO A 98 8.61 -13.22 -2.63
C PRO A 98 8.92 -14.30 -3.67
N ILE A 99 9.30 -13.92 -4.89
CA ILE A 99 9.67 -14.88 -5.93
C ILE A 99 10.92 -15.65 -5.49
N ARG A 100 10.91 -16.98 -5.63
CA ARG A 100 12.05 -17.84 -5.29
C ARG A 100 12.62 -18.60 -6.48
N ARG A 101 11.79 -18.93 -7.47
CA ARG A 101 12.23 -19.56 -8.71
C ARG A 101 11.61 -18.89 -9.92
N LEU A 102 12.43 -18.68 -10.95
CA LEU A 102 11.98 -18.23 -12.25
C LEU A 102 12.27 -19.35 -13.26
N GLU A 103 11.21 -19.91 -13.86
CA GLU A 103 11.34 -20.98 -14.86
C GLU A 103 11.13 -20.40 -16.25
N LEU A 104 12.06 -20.68 -17.16
CA LEU A 104 12.01 -20.32 -18.58
C LEU A 104 11.82 -21.60 -19.38
N THR A 105 10.76 -21.67 -20.19
CA THR A 105 10.45 -22.84 -21.01
C THR A 105 10.32 -22.45 -22.48
N TRP A 106 11.07 -23.13 -23.35
CA TRP A 106 10.93 -23.00 -24.80
C TRP A 106 10.10 -24.14 -25.37
N SER A 107 9.19 -23.84 -26.30
CA SER A 107 8.35 -24.85 -26.94
C SER A 107 9.21 -25.85 -27.74
N GLY A 108 8.66 -27.03 -28.01
CA GLY A 108 9.33 -28.04 -28.85
C GLY A 108 9.72 -27.53 -30.24
N GLU A 109 8.99 -26.53 -30.74
CA GLU A 109 9.16 -25.89 -32.06
C GLU A 109 10.18 -24.74 -32.06
N ALA A 110 10.65 -24.29 -30.89
CA ALA A 110 11.63 -23.20 -30.79
C ALA A 110 12.98 -23.64 -31.38
N ALA A 111 13.45 -22.93 -32.41
CA ALA A 111 14.68 -23.29 -33.14
C ALA A 111 15.94 -22.63 -32.56
N ASN A 112 15.84 -21.38 -32.09
CA ASN A 112 16.99 -20.58 -31.68
C ASN A 112 16.95 -20.30 -30.17
N ILE A 113 17.38 -21.27 -29.37
CA ILE A 113 17.43 -21.14 -27.90
C ILE A 113 18.82 -20.60 -27.50
N PRO A 114 18.90 -19.58 -26.63
CA PRO A 114 20.18 -19.13 -26.09
C PRO A 114 20.90 -20.25 -25.33
N PRO A 115 22.21 -20.44 -25.51
CA PRO A 115 23.01 -21.31 -24.64
C PRO A 115 22.81 -20.94 -23.17
N PRO A 116 22.69 -21.91 -22.23
CA PRO A 116 22.42 -21.60 -20.83
C PRO A 116 23.46 -20.71 -20.15
N ASP A 117 24.72 -20.77 -20.56
CA ASP A 117 25.81 -19.92 -20.09
C ASP A 117 25.75 -18.49 -20.66
N GLN A 118 24.97 -18.28 -21.72
CA GLN A 118 24.66 -16.96 -22.28
C GLN A 118 23.40 -16.32 -21.68
N LEU A 119 22.59 -17.06 -20.93
CA LEU A 119 21.42 -16.49 -20.25
C LEU A 119 21.85 -15.75 -18.99
N THR A 120 21.29 -14.57 -18.80
CA THR A 120 21.42 -13.80 -17.56
C THR A 120 20.04 -13.56 -16.96
N LEU A 121 19.97 -13.50 -15.65
CA LEU A 121 18.80 -13.02 -14.93
C LEU A 121 19.25 -11.88 -14.02
N THR A 122 18.71 -10.68 -14.22
CA THR A 122 18.84 -9.57 -13.29
C THR A 122 17.52 -9.39 -12.56
N TYR A 123 17.55 -9.39 -11.23
CA TYR A 123 16.41 -9.08 -10.39
C TYR A 123 16.64 -7.77 -9.63
N PHE A 124 15.54 -7.13 -9.25
CA PHE A 124 15.53 -5.87 -8.52
C PHE A 124 15.50 -6.18 -7.03
N ASP A 125 16.61 -5.90 -6.34
CA ASP A 125 16.85 -6.39 -4.98
C ASP A 125 16.24 -5.44 -3.94
N SER A 126 15.29 -5.95 -3.14
CA SER A 126 14.59 -5.16 -2.11
C SER A 126 15.33 -4.96 -0.80
N SER A 127 16.61 -5.36 -0.73
CA SER A 127 17.38 -5.31 0.52
C SER A 127 17.92 -3.93 0.89
N ASP A 128 18.03 -2.97 -0.04
CA ASP A 128 18.51 -1.62 0.29
C ASP A 128 17.48 -0.83 1.11
N GLN A 129 17.92 0.20 1.84
CA GLN A 129 17.18 0.84 2.95
C GLN A 129 16.04 1.82 2.59
N ASN A 130 15.53 1.80 1.36
CA ASN A 130 14.57 2.81 0.91
C ASN A 130 13.14 2.25 0.81
N ALA A 131 12.16 3.14 0.64
CA ALA A 131 10.81 2.74 0.28
C ALA A 131 10.80 2.21 -1.16
N HIS A 132 10.43 0.94 -1.31
CA HIS A 132 10.46 0.25 -2.60
C HIS A 132 9.15 0.41 -3.32
N THR A 133 9.19 1.21 -4.38
CA THR A 133 8.19 1.18 -5.42
C THR A 133 8.85 0.73 -6.69
N TRP A 134 8.05 0.18 -7.59
CA TRP A 134 8.48 -0.11 -8.94
C TRP A 134 8.80 1.14 -9.79
N TRP A 135 8.87 2.36 -9.21
CA TRP A 135 9.34 3.59 -9.87
C TRP A 135 10.80 3.97 -9.54
N ASN A 136 11.32 3.56 -8.38
CA ASN A 136 12.60 4.02 -7.83
C ASN A 136 13.53 2.87 -7.41
N PRO A 137 13.89 1.95 -8.32
CA PRO A 137 14.78 0.86 -7.96
C PRO A 137 16.21 1.34 -7.73
N LEU A 138 16.82 0.90 -6.64
CA LEU A 138 18.15 1.35 -6.24
C LEU A 138 19.20 0.24 -6.32
N MET A 139 18.79 -1.03 -6.25
CA MET A 139 19.70 -2.17 -6.34
C MET A 139 19.24 -3.19 -7.40
N LYS A 140 20.17 -3.58 -8.27
CA LYS A 140 19.99 -4.63 -9.28
C LYS A 140 21.05 -5.70 -9.03
N THR A 141 20.63 -6.96 -8.96
CA THR A 141 21.51 -8.09 -8.69
C THR A 141 21.37 -9.13 -9.80
N GLU A 142 22.49 -9.63 -10.33
CA GLU A 142 22.48 -10.77 -11.25
C GLU A 142 22.36 -12.07 -10.45
N ALA A 143 21.41 -12.94 -10.82
CA ALA A 143 21.25 -14.25 -10.20
C ALA A 143 22.39 -15.20 -10.59
N GLY A 144 22.55 -16.28 -9.83
CA GLY A 144 23.47 -17.36 -10.18
C GLY A 144 23.08 -18.08 -11.48
N PRO A 145 23.94 -19.00 -11.97
CA PRO A 145 23.65 -19.77 -13.19
C PRO A 145 22.36 -20.60 -13.02
N PRO A 146 21.58 -20.79 -14.11
CA PRO A 146 20.34 -21.56 -14.03
C PRO A 146 20.61 -23.07 -13.92
N GLU A 147 19.69 -23.78 -13.30
CA GLU A 147 19.53 -25.23 -13.46
C GLU A 147 18.93 -25.50 -14.85
N VAL A 148 19.45 -26.49 -15.58
CA VAL A 148 19.02 -26.78 -16.95
C VAL A 148 18.48 -28.20 -17.03
N SER A 149 17.30 -28.35 -17.64
CA SER A 149 16.71 -29.66 -17.91
C SER A 149 17.56 -30.50 -18.88
N THR A 150 17.39 -31.82 -18.84
CA THR A 150 18.16 -32.75 -19.69
C THR A 150 17.96 -32.50 -21.19
N ASP A 151 16.80 -31.98 -21.59
CA ASP A 151 16.49 -31.62 -22.98
C ASP A 151 16.93 -30.20 -23.36
N GLY A 152 17.53 -29.44 -22.42
CA GLY A 152 18.00 -28.08 -22.62
C GLY A 152 16.91 -27.03 -22.86
N ARG A 153 15.63 -27.38 -22.69
CA ARG A 153 14.49 -26.49 -23.00
C ARG A 153 13.88 -25.79 -21.79
N THR A 154 14.29 -26.17 -20.59
CA THR A 154 13.85 -25.53 -19.35
C THR A 154 15.08 -25.05 -18.58
N CYS A 155 15.11 -23.75 -18.28
CA CYS A 155 16.12 -23.13 -17.43
C CYS A 155 15.45 -22.58 -16.18
N VAL A 156 15.98 -22.87 -15.00
CA VAL A 156 15.42 -22.42 -13.72
C VAL A 156 16.44 -21.60 -12.95
N PHE A 157 16.13 -20.35 -12.68
CA PHE A 157 16.93 -19.48 -11.84
C PHE A 157 16.40 -19.44 -10.41
N ALA A 158 17.30 -19.46 -9.43
CA ALA A 158 16.97 -19.17 -8.04
C ALA A 158 17.05 -17.67 -7.77
N ILE A 159 16.05 -17.12 -7.07
CA ILE A 159 16.02 -15.73 -6.63
C ILE A 159 16.03 -15.71 -5.10
N PRO A 160 17.14 -15.32 -4.45
CA PRO A 160 17.28 -15.42 -3.00
C PRO A 160 16.62 -14.26 -2.23
N ARG A 161 16.06 -13.27 -2.93
CA ARG A 161 15.53 -12.01 -2.39
C ARG A 161 14.16 -11.71 -2.93
N ASP A 162 13.38 -10.95 -2.16
CA ASP A 162 12.13 -10.41 -2.69
C ASP A 162 12.44 -9.36 -3.75
N THR A 163 11.61 -9.33 -4.78
CA THR A 163 11.82 -8.52 -5.97
C THR A 163 10.49 -8.02 -6.51
N TRP A 164 10.46 -6.82 -7.07
CA TRP A 164 9.32 -6.31 -7.85
C TRP A 164 9.57 -6.41 -9.36
N GLY A 165 10.74 -6.87 -9.80
CA GLY A 165 11.08 -6.93 -11.21
C GLY A 165 12.18 -7.94 -11.55
N VAL A 166 12.10 -8.52 -12.74
CA VAL A 166 13.13 -9.38 -13.30
C VAL A 166 13.32 -9.12 -14.79
N VAL A 167 14.57 -9.14 -15.25
CA VAL A 167 14.93 -9.08 -16.67
C VAL A 167 15.82 -10.26 -17.02
N VAL A 168 15.37 -11.05 -17.98
CA VAL A 168 16.16 -12.12 -18.60
C VAL A 168 16.86 -11.53 -19.81
N GLY A 169 18.19 -11.56 -19.79
CA GLY A 169 19.04 -11.09 -20.88
C GLY A 169 19.79 -12.21 -21.57
N VAL A 170 20.41 -11.86 -22.70
CA VAL A 170 21.42 -12.68 -23.38
C VAL A 170 22.77 -11.94 -23.41
N ARG A 171 23.85 -12.65 -23.09
CA ARG A 171 25.23 -12.16 -23.23
C ARG A 171 25.94 -12.83 -24.41
N GLY A 172 26.77 -12.07 -25.12
CA GLY A 172 27.52 -12.54 -26.28
C GLY A 172 27.38 -11.59 -27.48
N ASP A 173 27.74 -12.08 -28.66
CA ASP A 173 27.80 -11.29 -29.90
C ASP A 173 26.44 -11.07 -30.57
N LYS A 174 25.41 -11.83 -30.16
CA LYS A 174 24.05 -11.76 -30.72
C LYS A 174 23.11 -11.00 -29.79
N GLU A 175 22.22 -10.21 -30.37
CA GLU A 175 21.14 -9.53 -29.68
C GLU A 175 19.98 -10.50 -29.35
N ALA A 176 19.08 -10.10 -28.45
CA ALA A 176 17.91 -10.89 -28.06
C ALA A 176 17.01 -11.26 -29.26
N SER A 177 16.97 -10.40 -30.28
CA SER A 177 16.22 -10.61 -31.54
C SER A 177 16.66 -11.84 -32.33
N ALA A 178 17.85 -12.40 -32.06
CA ALA A 178 18.33 -13.62 -32.69
C ALA A 178 17.74 -14.91 -32.07
N TYR A 179 17.07 -14.80 -30.93
CA TYR A 179 16.63 -15.93 -30.11
C TYR A 179 15.10 -15.97 -29.96
N SER A 180 14.57 -17.16 -29.72
CA SER A 180 13.16 -17.36 -29.37
C SER A 180 12.92 -16.91 -27.93
N VAL A 181 11.80 -16.21 -27.69
CA VAL A 181 11.42 -15.75 -26.34
C VAL A 181 10.68 -16.86 -25.58
N PRO A 182 11.12 -17.24 -24.37
CA PRO A 182 10.50 -18.32 -23.60
C PRO A 182 9.11 -17.96 -23.06
N ALA A 183 8.37 -18.98 -22.62
CA ALA A 183 7.35 -18.83 -21.60
C ALA A 183 8.02 -18.69 -20.23
N ILE A 184 7.47 -17.87 -19.36
CA ILE A 184 8.05 -17.53 -18.05
C ILE A 184 7.06 -17.88 -16.95
N ARG A 185 7.56 -18.53 -15.90
CA ARG A 185 6.82 -18.81 -14.66
C ARG A 185 7.59 -18.23 -13.49
N ALA A 186 6.90 -17.61 -12.55
CA ALA A 186 7.50 -16.98 -11.37
C ALA A 186 6.89 -17.60 -10.12
N LEU A 187 7.65 -18.47 -9.46
CA LEU A 187 7.15 -19.29 -8.37
C LEU A 187 7.40 -18.65 -7.00
N VAL A 188 6.34 -18.55 -6.20
CA VAL A 188 6.36 -18.13 -4.80
C VAL A 188 6.25 -19.33 -3.85
N PRO A 189 6.69 -19.21 -2.58
CA PRO A 189 6.57 -20.28 -1.58
C PRO A 189 5.14 -20.74 -1.30
N GLU A 190 4.16 -19.84 -1.46
CA GLU A 190 2.75 -20.15 -1.27
C GLU A 190 2.29 -21.20 -2.27
N THR A 191 1.42 -22.09 -1.81
CA THR A 191 0.90 -23.19 -2.64
C THR A 191 -0.55 -22.96 -2.99
N TRP A 192 -0.96 -23.48 -4.15
CA TRP A 192 -2.33 -23.37 -4.60
C TRP A 192 -3.30 -24.10 -3.66
N LYS A 193 -4.26 -23.33 -3.12
CA LYS A 193 -5.48 -23.81 -2.46
C LYS A 193 -6.63 -23.79 -3.47
N ARG A 194 -7.70 -24.54 -3.20
CA ARG A 194 -8.95 -24.49 -3.98
C ARG A 194 -10.13 -24.03 -3.15
N LEU A 195 -10.93 -23.15 -3.74
CA LEU A 195 -12.23 -22.73 -3.24
C LEU A 195 -13.26 -22.86 -4.36
N ASP A 196 -14.40 -23.48 -4.05
CA ASP A 196 -15.59 -23.38 -4.89
C ASP A 196 -16.48 -22.27 -4.32
N LEU A 197 -16.97 -21.36 -5.19
CA LEU A 197 -17.72 -20.18 -4.77
C LEU A 197 -18.92 -19.88 -5.68
N GLU A 198 -19.86 -19.12 -5.13
CA GLU A 198 -21.01 -18.53 -5.82
C GLU A 198 -21.00 -17.00 -5.66
N ILE A 199 -21.37 -16.29 -6.72
CA ILE A 199 -21.61 -14.84 -6.75
C ILE A 199 -23.07 -14.63 -7.14
N GLU A 200 -23.84 -13.99 -6.27
CA GLU A 200 -25.25 -13.65 -6.44
C GLU A 200 -25.45 -12.13 -6.53
N TRP A 201 -26.34 -11.67 -7.41
CA TRP A 201 -26.66 -10.25 -7.61
C TRP A 201 -28.14 -10.03 -7.92
N GLY A 202 -28.59 -8.78 -7.81
CA GLY A 202 -29.99 -8.42 -8.09
C GLY A 202 -31.00 -9.05 -7.13
N PHE A 203 -30.58 -9.31 -5.89
CA PHE A 203 -31.38 -10.03 -4.90
C PHE A 203 -32.42 -9.13 -4.20
N ASP A 204 -32.20 -7.81 -4.18
CA ASP A 204 -33.13 -6.80 -3.67
C ASP A 204 -33.96 -6.15 -4.80
N ALA A 205 -35.02 -5.42 -4.41
CA ALA A 205 -35.95 -4.84 -5.37
C ALA A 205 -35.35 -3.70 -6.22
N ALA A 206 -34.39 -2.95 -5.67
CA ALA A 206 -33.76 -1.82 -6.35
C ALA A 206 -32.77 -2.28 -7.42
N THR A 207 -32.10 -3.43 -7.21
CA THR A 207 -31.06 -3.95 -8.11
C THR A 207 -31.54 -5.09 -9.02
N ALA A 208 -32.73 -5.66 -8.79
CA ALA A 208 -33.24 -6.81 -9.53
C ALA A 208 -33.30 -6.61 -11.07
N THR A 209 -33.54 -5.38 -11.54
CA THR A 209 -33.64 -5.08 -12.99
C THR A 209 -32.34 -4.63 -13.63
N SER A 210 -31.27 -4.44 -12.85
CA SER A 210 -30.00 -3.94 -13.35
C SER A 210 -29.30 -4.95 -14.27
N ASP A 211 -28.44 -4.44 -15.16
CA ASP A 211 -27.66 -5.23 -16.11
C ASP A 211 -26.33 -5.67 -15.48
N TYR A 212 -26.19 -6.96 -15.25
CA TYR A 212 -25.00 -7.55 -14.66
C TYR A 212 -24.17 -8.31 -15.71
N SER A 213 -24.35 -8.01 -17.00
CA SER A 213 -23.47 -8.52 -18.06
C SER A 213 -22.03 -8.11 -17.77
N GLY A 214 -21.10 -9.03 -17.97
CA GLY A 214 -19.79 -8.88 -17.36
C GLY A 214 -18.82 -10.02 -17.59
N ARG A 215 -17.68 -9.94 -16.89
CA ARG A 215 -16.64 -10.95 -16.85
C ARG A 215 -15.97 -11.00 -15.49
N ILE A 216 -15.26 -12.10 -15.22
CA ILE A 216 -14.39 -12.23 -14.06
C ILE A 216 -12.92 -12.27 -14.47
N GLU A 217 -12.06 -11.64 -13.68
CA GLU A 217 -10.63 -11.52 -13.94
C GLU A 217 -9.84 -11.82 -12.65
N PRO A 218 -8.95 -12.83 -12.66
CA PRO A 218 -8.09 -13.10 -11.51
C PRO A 218 -6.79 -12.28 -11.54
N TYR A 219 -6.33 -11.91 -10.35
CA TYR A 219 -4.98 -11.45 -10.07
C TYR A 219 -4.32 -12.46 -9.14
N ASP A 220 -3.18 -13.03 -9.56
CA ASP A 220 -2.46 -14.10 -8.84
C ASP A 220 -3.36 -15.28 -8.45
N GLY A 221 -4.18 -15.76 -9.40
CA GLY A 221 -5.08 -16.89 -9.24
C GLY A 221 -5.50 -17.50 -10.57
N ILE A 222 -6.11 -18.69 -10.50
CA ILE A 222 -6.60 -19.41 -11.68
C ILE A 222 -8.08 -19.69 -11.49
N VAL A 223 -8.90 -19.21 -12.42
CA VAL A 223 -10.35 -19.44 -12.42
C VAL A 223 -10.67 -20.61 -13.35
N GLY A 224 -11.39 -21.60 -12.81
CA GLY A 224 -11.93 -22.70 -13.59
C GLY A 224 -13.11 -22.29 -14.45
N GLU A 225 -13.89 -23.29 -14.88
CA GLU A 225 -15.11 -23.02 -15.65
C GLU A 225 -16.15 -22.22 -14.85
N VAL A 226 -16.60 -21.10 -15.41
CA VAL A 226 -17.67 -20.27 -14.85
C VAL A 226 -19.02 -20.72 -15.42
N ARG A 227 -20.01 -20.92 -14.55
CA ARG A 227 -21.38 -21.35 -14.94
C ARG A 227 -22.43 -20.49 -14.24
N PRO A 228 -23.64 -20.33 -14.81
CA PRO A 228 -24.76 -19.72 -14.10
C PRO A 228 -25.09 -20.49 -12.81
N LEU A 229 -25.67 -19.80 -11.82
CA LEU A 229 -26.23 -20.45 -10.64
C LEU A 229 -27.31 -21.47 -11.02
N GLU A 230 -27.50 -22.48 -10.17
CA GLU A 230 -28.53 -23.48 -10.40
C GLU A 230 -29.93 -22.83 -10.41
N GLY A 231 -30.69 -23.09 -11.49
CA GLY A 231 -32.01 -22.48 -11.71
C GLY A 231 -31.99 -21.05 -12.23
N ASP A 232 -30.82 -20.44 -12.47
CA ASP A 232 -30.73 -19.12 -13.09
C ASP A 232 -31.13 -19.17 -14.58
N THR A 233 -32.15 -18.40 -14.95
CA THR A 233 -32.65 -18.28 -16.34
C THR A 233 -32.36 -16.91 -16.98
N GLY A 234 -31.74 -16.00 -16.20
CA GLY A 234 -31.40 -14.63 -16.59
C GLY A 234 -29.93 -14.46 -17.01
N THR A 235 -29.06 -15.38 -16.64
CA THR A 235 -27.62 -15.35 -16.99
C THR A 235 -27.28 -16.35 -18.09
N THR A 236 -26.55 -15.92 -19.11
CA THR A 236 -26.08 -16.76 -20.22
C THR A 236 -24.59 -16.51 -20.45
N MET A 237 -23.79 -17.57 -20.48
CA MET A 237 -22.35 -17.45 -20.73
C MET A 237 -22.08 -17.01 -22.17
N THR A 238 -21.19 -16.03 -22.33
CA THR A 238 -20.72 -15.51 -23.63
C THR A 238 -19.27 -15.88 -23.91
N GLY A 239 -18.55 -16.36 -22.90
CA GLY A 239 -17.22 -16.94 -22.99
C GLY A 239 -16.87 -17.72 -21.72
N PRO A 240 -15.66 -18.29 -21.62
CA PRO A 240 -15.24 -19.09 -20.47
C PRO A 240 -15.33 -18.37 -19.12
N LEU A 241 -15.06 -17.05 -19.13
CA LEU A 241 -15.05 -16.18 -17.95
C LEU A 241 -16.01 -14.98 -18.09
N ALA A 242 -16.94 -15.02 -19.06
CA ALA A 242 -17.79 -13.88 -19.40
C ALA A 242 -19.26 -14.29 -19.63
N TRP A 243 -20.19 -13.41 -19.30
CA TRP A 243 -21.62 -13.66 -19.35
C TRP A 243 -22.44 -12.42 -19.72
N ASN A 244 -23.67 -12.65 -20.17
CA ASN A 244 -24.73 -11.65 -20.25
C ASN A 244 -25.77 -11.95 -19.15
N SER A 245 -26.14 -10.95 -18.36
CA SER A 245 -27.11 -11.10 -17.26
C SER A 245 -28.05 -9.90 -17.21
N VAL A 246 -29.07 -9.92 -18.06
CA VAL A 246 -30.08 -8.84 -18.17
C VAL A 246 -31.42 -9.38 -17.66
N SER A 247 -32.11 -8.60 -16.83
CA SER A 247 -33.48 -8.95 -16.44
C SER A 247 -34.39 -8.95 -17.68
N LYS A 248 -35.02 -10.09 -17.99
CA LYS A 248 -36.10 -10.16 -18.99
C LYS A 248 -37.34 -9.45 -18.44
N GLY A 249 -37.33 -8.12 -18.44
CA GLY A 249 -38.54 -7.31 -18.34
C GLY A 249 -39.50 -7.76 -19.44
N GLY A 250 -40.71 -8.14 -19.06
CA GLY A 250 -41.66 -8.86 -19.92
C GLY A 250 -41.71 -8.35 -21.36
N THR A 251 -41.36 -9.23 -22.30
CA THR A 251 -41.74 -9.09 -23.69
C THR A 251 -43.26 -9.16 -23.80
N ARG A 252 -43.93 -8.01 -23.68
CA ARG A 252 -45.28 -7.85 -24.22
C ARG A 252 -45.19 -8.01 -25.74
N ARG A 253 -45.53 -9.21 -26.22
CA ARG A 253 -45.92 -9.42 -27.62
C ARG A 253 -47.18 -8.60 -27.90
N GLY A 254 -47.07 -7.68 -28.87
CA GLY A 254 -48.13 -7.20 -29.77
C GLY A 254 -49.39 -6.58 -29.18
N ASN A 255 -49.59 -5.27 -29.35
CA ASN A 255 -50.39 -4.73 -30.46
C ASN A 255 -50.69 -3.24 -30.32
N ALA A 256 -50.72 -2.58 -31.48
CA ALA A 256 -51.44 -1.37 -31.85
C ALA A 256 -50.96 0.00 -31.29
N ALA A 257 -50.25 0.69 -32.18
CA ALA A 257 -50.29 2.11 -32.48
C ALA A 257 -51.32 2.99 -31.73
N GLY A 258 -50.81 4.07 -31.14
CA GLY A 258 -51.58 5.25 -30.74
C GLY A 258 -50.65 6.44 -30.50
N LYS A 259 -50.44 7.26 -31.53
CA LYS A 259 -49.90 8.63 -31.40
C LYS A 259 -50.86 9.47 -30.56
N VAL A 260 -50.34 10.40 -29.75
CA VAL A 260 -50.74 11.82 -29.57
C VAL A 260 -49.91 12.35 -28.37
N ALA A 261 -48.86 13.12 -28.63
CA ALA A 261 -48.76 14.58 -28.46
C ALA A 261 -48.82 15.04 -26.98
N VAL A 262 -47.65 15.46 -26.49
CA VAL A 262 -47.48 16.25 -25.26
C VAL A 262 -47.67 17.70 -25.64
N ASP A 263 -48.70 18.34 -25.09
CA ASP A 263 -48.83 19.78 -25.07
C ASP A 263 -48.74 20.25 -23.60
N GLY A 264 -47.96 21.29 -23.38
CA GLY A 264 -47.67 21.82 -22.05
C GLY A 264 -48.70 22.83 -21.58
N ARG A 265 -48.86 22.97 -20.27
CA ARG A 265 -48.81 24.26 -19.53
C ARG A 265 -49.18 24.11 -18.05
N SER A 266 -48.26 24.62 -17.24
CA SER A 266 -48.36 25.38 -15.98
C SER A 266 -49.69 25.52 -15.23
N ARG A 267 -49.62 25.41 -13.89
CA ARG A 267 -49.89 26.46 -12.84
C ARG A 267 -50.56 25.92 -11.55
N SER A 268 -49.76 25.98 -10.48
CA SER A 268 -50.03 26.63 -9.17
C SER A 268 -51.27 26.29 -8.31
N HIS A 269 -50.98 25.82 -7.08
CA HIS A 269 -51.45 26.31 -5.75
C HIS A 269 -52.98 26.37 -5.50
N LYS A 270 -53.58 25.73 -4.48
CA LYS A 270 -53.49 26.08 -3.04
C LYS A 270 -54.49 25.21 -2.22
N THR A 271 -54.13 25.05 -0.93
CA THR A 271 -54.95 24.97 0.30
C THR A 271 -55.83 23.77 0.69
N SER A 272 -55.38 23.12 1.77
CA SER A 272 -56.06 22.84 3.06
C SER A 272 -57.24 21.86 3.15
N GLY A 273 -57.08 20.88 4.05
CA GLY A 273 -58.19 20.17 4.70
C GLY A 273 -57.70 18.88 5.36
N GLY A 274 -57.52 18.91 6.68
CA GLY A 274 -57.17 17.72 7.45
C GLY A 274 -58.36 16.78 7.65
N SER A 275 -58.09 15.49 7.68
CA SER A 275 -58.81 14.52 8.53
C SER A 275 -57.99 13.24 8.62
N GLN A 276 -57.92 12.70 9.85
CA GLN A 276 -57.40 11.39 10.18
C GLN A 276 -58.23 10.31 9.49
N GLU A 277 -57.58 9.33 8.87
CA GLU A 277 -58.08 7.95 8.81
C GLU A 277 -56.94 6.99 8.41
N SER A 278 -56.71 6.00 9.27
CA SER A 278 -55.82 4.86 9.05
C SER A 278 -56.46 3.84 8.10
N PRO A 279 -55.69 2.91 7.50
CA PRO A 279 -55.93 2.41 6.15
C PRO A 279 -56.76 1.12 6.11
N ASN A 280 -57.63 0.99 5.10
CA ASN A 280 -58.20 -0.29 4.70
C ASN A 280 -57.87 -0.59 3.22
N SER A 281 -57.07 -1.65 3.07
CA SER A 281 -57.13 -2.68 2.02
C SER A 281 -57.47 -2.25 0.59
N CYS A 282 -56.43 -2.08 -0.23
CA CYS A 282 -56.51 -2.36 -1.66
C CYS A 282 -55.51 -3.47 -1.98
N GLU A 283 -56.00 -4.70 -2.06
CA GLU A 283 -55.31 -5.86 -2.61
C GLU A 283 -54.95 -5.58 -4.08
N PHE A 284 -53.69 -5.21 -4.33
CA PHE A 284 -53.04 -5.44 -5.61
C PHE A 284 -52.18 -6.69 -5.46
N GLY A 285 -52.44 -7.68 -6.32
CA GLY A 285 -51.90 -9.04 -6.24
C GLY A 285 -50.41 -9.10 -5.92
N TYR A 286 -50.10 -9.51 -4.69
CA TYR A 286 -48.83 -10.09 -4.33
C TYR A 286 -48.69 -11.42 -5.10
N GLN A 287 -48.02 -11.39 -6.25
CA GLN A 287 -47.25 -12.57 -6.62
C GLN A 287 -46.11 -12.68 -5.61
N ASP A 288 -46.17 -13.77 -4.86
CA ASP A 288 -45.21 -14.18 -3.85
C ASP A 288 -43.76 -14.03 -4.35
N ALA A 289 -43.07 -12.99 -3.86
CA ALA A 289 -41.68 -12.71 -4.19
C ALA A 289 -40.68 -13.71 -3.55
N SER A 290 -41.19 -14.70 -2.81
CA SER A 290 -40.39 -15.77 -2.19
C SER A 290 -39.85 -16.81 -3.19
N GLN A 291 -40.36 -16.83 -4.44
CA GLN A 291 -39.97 -17.80 -5.49
C GLN A 291 -39.19 -17.20 -6.67
N ARG A 292 -38.50 -16.06 -6.51
CA ARG A 292 -37.57 -15.62 -7.58
C ARG A 292 -36.32 -16.50 -7.57
N SER A 293 -36.00 -17.10 -8.72
CA SER A 293 -34.73 -17.82 -8.93
C SER A 293 -33.53 -16.90 -8.68
N ARG A 294 -32.51 -17.42 -8.00
CA ARG A 294 -31.24 -16.70 -7.78
C ARG A 294 -30.59 -16.40 -9.13
N ARG A 295 -29.97 -15.23 -9.24
CA ARG A 295 -29.25 -14.79 -10.45
C ARG A 295 -27.77 -14.58 -10.10
N GLY A 296 -26.89 -15.14 -10.90
CA GLY A 296 -25.48 -15.16 -10.56
C GLY A 296 -24.64 -16.16 -11.33
N VAL A 297 -23.40 -16.34 -10.88
CA VAL A 297 -22.47 -17.36 -11.38
C VAL A 297 -21.84 -18.18 -10.25
N ARG A 298 -21.33 -19.35 -10.59
CA ARG A 298 -20.52 -20.23 -9.74
C ARG A 298 -19.26 -20.68 -10.45
N MET A 299 -18.21 -20.98 -9.70
CA MET A 299 -16.91 -21.39 -10.24
C MET A 299 -16.02 -22.05 -9.17
N SER A 300 -14.94 -22.68 -9.63
CA SER A 300 -13.80 -23.10 -8.81
C SER A 300 -12.61 -22.15 -9.04
N VAL A 301 -11.86 -21.85 -7.99
CA VAL A 301 -10.72 -20.95 -8.05
C VAL A 301 -9.52 -21.58 -7.33
N LEU A 302 -8.36 -21.59 -7.99
CA LEU A 302 -7.08 -21.76 -7.32
C LEU A 302 -6.58 -20.42 -6.82
N TYR A 303 -6.25 -20.38 -5.53
CA TYR A 303 -5.88 -19.15 -4.86
C TYR A 303 -4.74 -19.35 -3.86
N ILE A 304 -4.06 -18.24 -3.56
CA ILE A 304 -3.04 -18.09 -2.52
C ILE A 304 -3.43 -16.99 -1.53
N GLY A 305 -2.69 -16.90 -0.43
CA GLY A 305 -2.91 -15.94 0.63
C GLY A 305 -3.85 -16.43 1.72
N ARG A 306 -4.00 -15.64 2.78
CA ARG A 306 -4.86 -15.91 3.93
C ARG A 306 -5.63 -14.64 4.25
N SER A 307 -6.85 -14.78 4.74
CA SER A 307 -7.56 -13.63 5.28
C SER A 307 -7.17 -13.41 6.73
N ALA A 308 -6.82 -12.17 7.07
CA ALA A 308 -6.38 -11.80 8.41
C ALA A 308 -7.17 -10.58 8.90
N TRP A 309 -7.90 -10.74 10.00
CA TRP A 309 -8.40 -9.61 10.77
C TRP A 309 -7.31 -9.13 11.72
N ARG A 310 -6.56 -8.11 11.32
CA ARG A 310 -5.46 -7.60 12.14
C ARG A 310 -5.95 -6.42 12.97
N ARG A 311 -5.82 -6.53 14.31
CA ARG A 311 -6.00 -5.42 15.27
C ARG A 311 -4.81 -4.47 15.26
N VAL A 312 -3.64 -5.00 14.93
CA VAL A 312 -2.40 -4.26 14.74
C VAL A 312 -2.14 -4.31 13.25
N TRP A 313 -2.52 -3.26 12.51
CA TRP A 313 -1.95 -3.06 11.18
C TRP A 313 -0.45 -2.98 11.37
N PRO A 314 0.30 -3.95 10.86
CA PRO A 314 1.72 -3.94 11.14
C PRO A 314 2.30 -2.69 10.52
N TYR A 315 3.27 -2.09 11.21
CA TYR A 315 4.09 -1.04 10.60
C TYR A 315 4.90 -1.57 9.40
N ASP A 316 4.99 -2.91 9.27
CA ASP A 316 5.64 -3.64 8.19
C ASP A 316 4.69 -4.61 7.50
N ALA A 317 4.55 -4.48 6.19
CA ALA A 317 3.87 -5.50 5.39
C ALA A 317 4.52 -6.89 5.60
N GLN A 318 3.69 -7.93 5.57
CA GLN A 318 4.08 -9.32 5.67
C GLN A 318 4.01 -9.98 4.28
N ALA A 319 4.73 -11.09 4.08
CA ALA A 319 4.76 -11.75 2.77
C ALA A 319 3.35 -12.21 2.32
N GLU A 320 2.49 -12.55 3.28
CA GLU A 320 1.09 -12.88 3.03
C GLU A 320 0.23 -11.67 2.56
N ASP A 321 0.69 -10.43 2.79
CA ASP A 321 -0.01 -9.23 2.31
C ASP A 321 0.21 -9.04 0.80
N VAL A 322 1.28 -9.61 0.24
CA VAL A 322 1.63 -9.54 -1.19
C VAL A 322 1.32 -10.83 -1.95
N ALA A 323 1.33 -11.98 -1.27
CA ALA A 323 0.97 -13.28 -1.84
C ALA A 323 -0.54 -13.54 -1.67
N ARG A 324 -1.38 -12.92 -2.50
CA ARG A 324 -2.84 -12.95 -2.38
C ARG A 324 -3.53 -13.06 -3.73
N THR A 325 -4.63 -13.80 -3.78
CA THR A 325 -5.50 -13.83 -4.96
C THR A 325 -6.65 -12.83 -4.83
N ILE A 326 -6.76 -11.94 -5.82
CA ILE A 326 -7.88 -11.02 -5.95
C ILE A 326 -8.73 -11.47 -7.16
N LEU A 327 -10.05 -11.50 -6.99
CA LEU A 327 -10.97 -11.64 -8.12
C LEU A 327 -11.66 -10.31 -8.36
N THR A 328 -11.56 -9.82 -9.59
CA THR A 328 -12.27 -8.63 -10.05
C THR A 328 -13.48 -9.07 -10.86
N VAL A 329 -14.67 -8.63 -10.44
CA VAL A 329 -15.94 -8.82 -11.14
C VAL A 329 -16.24 -7.53 -11.90
N TRP A 330 -16.16 -7.60 -13.23
CA TRP A 330 -16.47 -6.48 -14.12
C TRP A 330 -17.91 -6.57 -14.58
N THR A 331 -18.76 -5.61 -14.23
CA THR A 331 -20.15 -5.56 -14.70
C THR A 331 -20.62 -4.15 -15.04
N GLU A 332 -21.66 -4.06 -15.87
CA GLU A 332 -22.31 -2.80 -16.25
C GLU A 332 -23.00 -2.07 -15.08
N SER A 333 -23.39 -2.80 -14.02
CA SER A 333 -24.09 -2.25 -12.84
C SER A 333 -23.20 -2.03 -11.63
N GLY A 334 -21.88 -2.00 -11.84
CA GLY A 334 -20.89 -1.83 -10.79
C GLY A 334 -19.84 -2.93 -10.83
N SER A 335 -18.57 -2.54 -10.82
CA SER A 335 -17.44 -3.47 -10.79
C SER A 335 -16.77 -3.38 -9.43
N PHE A 336 -16.28 -4.50 -8.92
CA PHE A 336 -15.63 -4.58 -7.62
C PHE A 336 -14.63 -5.72 -7.59
N SER A 337 -13.75 -5.69 -6.60
CA SER A 337 -12.82 -6.78 -6.32
C SER A 337 -13.01 -7.31 -4.91
N PHE A 338 -12.61 -8.56 -4.67
CA PHE A 338 -12.55 -9.13 -3.33
C PHE A 338 -11.37 -10.10 -3.20
N LEU A 339 -10.88 -10.30 -1.96
CA LEU A 339 -9.89 -11.31 -1.67
C LEU A 339 -10.57 -12.68 -1.59
N VAL A 340 -10.08 -13.67 -2.33
CA VAL A 340 -10.67 -15.02 -2.30
C VAL A 340 -10.55 -15.64 -0.90
N ALA A 341 -9.44 -15.35 -0.21
CA ALA A 341 -9.20 -15.87 1.13
C ALA A 341 -10.20 -15.33 2.18
N ASP A 342 -10.87 -14.20 1.95
CA ASP A 342 -11.89 -13.69 2.90
C ASP A 342 -13.09 -14.63 3.03
N LEU A 343 -13.35 -15.43 1.99
CA LEU A 343 -14.41 -16.44 1.98
C LEU A 343 -14.11 -17.66 2.88
N GLU A 344 -12.88 -17.77 3.41
CA GLU A 344 -12.54 -18.79 4.41
C GLU A 344 -13.27 -18.56 5.74
N HIS A 345 -13.65 -17.31 6.04
CA HIS A 345 -14.26 -16.93 7.33
C HIS A 345 -15.77 -16.76 7.26
N GLY A 346 -16.32 -16.43 6.09
CA GLY A 346 -17.73 -16.16 5.91
C GLY A 346 -18.05 -15.57 4.52
N PRO A 347 -19.33 -15.33 4.22
CA PRO A 347 -19.72 -14.72 2.96
C PRO A 347 -19.39 -13.21 2.94
N ILE A 348 -19.19 -12.70 1.73
CA ILE A 348 -18.94 -11.29 1.45
C ILE A 348 -20.25 -10.68 0.94
N LEU A 349 -20.78 -9.68 1.64
CA LEU A 349 -21.90 -8.87 1.15
C LEU A 349 -21.39 -7.44 0.92
N ALA A 350 -21.45 -6.97 -0.32
CA ALA A 350 -21.09 -5.59 -0.68
C ALA A 350 -22.34 -4.85 -1.19
N PRO A 351 -23.13 -4.21 -0.29
CA PRO A 351 -24.40 -3.59 -0.62
C PRO A 351 -24.31 -2.48 -1.67
N GLU A 352 -23.21 -1.70 -1.66
CA GLU A 352 -22.98 -0.59 -2.59
C GLU A 352 -22.91 -1.04 -4.06
N PHE A 353 -22.54 -2.31 -4.30
CA PHE A 353 -22.50 -2.92 -5.62
C PHE A 353 -23.67 -3.91 -5.84
N GLY A 354 -24.40 -4.29 -4.79
CA GLY A 354 -25.51 -5.24 -4.86
C GLY A 354 -25.06 -6.69 -5.11
N PHE A 355 -23.91 -7.10 -4.54
CA PHE A 355 -23.36 -8.45 -4.69
C PHE A 355 -23.21 -9.18 -3.36
N PHE A 356 -23.38 -10.50 -3.44
CA PHE A 356 -23.17 -11.45 -2.36
C PHE A 356 -22.32 -12.61 -2.86
N VAL A 357 -21.20 -12.87 -2.20
CA VAL A 357 -20.28 -13.96 -2.53
C VAL A 357 -20.22 -14.93 -1.36
N ARG A 358 -20.25 -16.23 -1.63
CA ARG A 358 -20.08 -17.26 -0.61
C ARG A 358 -19.23 -18.43 -1.10
N ALA A 359 -18.54 -19.07 -0.17
CA ALA A 359 -17.95 -20.38 -0.41
C ALA A 359 -19.05 -21.47 -0.46
N THR A 360 -18.88 -22.45 -1.34
CA THR A 360 -19.70 -23.67 -1.43
C THR A 360 -18.93 -24.94 -1.06
N GLY A 361 -17.61 -24.90 -1.12
CA GLY A 361 -16.75 -26.02 -0.78
C GLY A 361 -15.28 -25.62 -0.74
N THR A 362 -14.51 -26.29 0.10
CA THR A 362 -13.05 -26.20 0.17
C THR A 362 -12.45 -27.59 -0.03
N SER A 363 -11.41 -27.70 -0.85
CA SER A 363 -10.62 -28.93 -0.89
C SER A 363 -9.49 -28.83 0.15
N PRO A 364 -9.38 -29.77 1.11
CA PRO A 364 -8.28 -29.75 2.07
C PRO A 364 -6.94 -29.90 1.35
N MET A 365 -5.88 -29.26 1.87
CA MET A 365 -4.53 -29.47 1.34
C MET A 365 -4.18 -30.97 1.40
N PRO A 366 -3.59 -31.55 0.35
CA PRO A 366 -3.04 -32.90 0.44
C PRO A 366 -1.96 -32.96 1.55
N PRO A 367 -1.83 -34.10 2.27
CA PRO A 367 -0.78 -34.28 3.27
C PRO A 367 0.60 -34.02 2.65
N ALA A 368 1.51 -33.41 3.42
CA ALA A 368 2.86 -33.02 2.97
C ALA A 368 3.67 -34.18 2.32
N GLU A 369 3.33 -35.44 2.62
CA GLU A 369 3.98 -36.63 2.05
C GLU A 369 3.59 -36.93 0.58
N ALA A 370 2.48 -36.39 0.07
CA ALA A 370 2.02 -36.64 -1.31
C ALA A 370 2.65 -35.73 -2.36
N ALA A 371 3.36 -34.66 -1.96
CA ALA A 371 4.14 -33.79 -2.83
C ALA A 371 5.55 -34.37 -3.11
N SER A 372 5.64 -35.67 -3.38
CA SER A 372 6.92 -36.35 -3.61
C SER A 372 7.45 -36.05 -5.01
N GLY A 373 8.29 -35.02 -5.14
CA GLY A 373 9.07 -34.80 -6.36
C GLY A 373 9.75 -33.45 -6.52
N GLN A 374 9.35 -32.41 -5.79
CA GLN A 374 10.02 -31.11 -5.79
C GLN A 374 10.33 -30.67 -4.36
N PRO A 375 11.56 -30.19 -4.07
CA PRO A 375 11.87 -29.64 -2.76
C PRO A 375 10.93 -28.45 -2.49
N ALA A 376 10.43 -28.36 -1.26
CA ALA A 376 9.71 -27.17 -0.81
C ALA A 376 10.58 -25.94 -1.13
N LEU A 377 9.96 -24.86 -1.63
CA LEU A 377 10.65 -23.59 -1.82
C LEU A 377 11.00 -23.04 -0.44
N THR A 378 12.13 -23.47 0.11
CA THR A 378 12.60 -23.03 1.42
C THR A 378 12.93 -21.56 1.34
N VAL A 379 12.45 -20.78 2.31
CA VAL A 379 12.89 -19.42 2.51
C VAL A 379 14.42 -19.41 2.69
N PRO A 380 15.17 -18.65 1.88
CA PRO A 380 16.62 -18.66 1.94
C PRO A 380 17.13 -18.06 3.25
N LYS A 381 18.10 -18.73 3.87
CA LYS A 381 18.94 -18.13 4.91
C LYS A 381 19.76 -17.02 4.28
N VAL A 382 19.79 -15.87 4.93
CA VAL A 382 20.50 -14.70 4.41
C VAL A 382 21.62 -14.35 5.37
N LEU A 383 22.87 -14.50 4.94
CA LEU A 383 24.01 -14.04 5.75
C LEU A 383 23.93 -12.52 5.97
N LEU A 384 24.21 -12.09 7.21
CA LEU A 384 24.38 -10.68 7.52
C LEU A 384 25.63 -10.16 6.79
N GLY A 385 25.39 -9.26 5.84
CA GLY A 385 26.38 -8.88 4.83
C GLY A 385 27.31 -7.71 5.21
N PRO A 386 26.77 -6.51 5.51
CA PRO A 386 27.62 -5.35 5.76
C PRO A 386 28.43 -5.52 7.06
N LYS A 387 29.75 -5.27 6.98
CA LYS A 387 30.61 -5.17 8.15
C LYS A 387 30.27 -3.88 8.90
N MET A 388 30.02 -4.02 10.20
CA MET A 388 29.74 -2.90 11.08
C MET A 388 30.96 -2.64 11.96
N ASN A 389 31.55 -1.45 11.83
CA ASN A 389 32.68 -0.99 12.63
C ASN A 389 32.26 -0.30 13.92
N ASP A 390 30.98 -0.01 14.06
CA ASP A 390 30.31 0.45 15.26
C ASP A 390 28.92 -0.19 15.34
N ILE A 391 28.41 -0.33 16.56
CA ILE A 391 27.03 -0.72 16.83
C ILE A 391 26.42 0.37 17.69
N LEU A 392 25.26 0.89 17.27
CA LEU A 392 24.57 1.99 17.95
C LEU A 392 25.48 3.22 18.20
N GLY A 393 26.44 3.47 17.29
CA GLY A 393 27.39 4.58 17.35
C GLY A 393 28.63 4.33 18.21
N ASN A 394 28.84 3.13 18.75
CA ASN A 394 30.01 2.78 19.57
C ASN A 394 30.98 1.83 18.85
N GLN A 395 32.25 2.24 18.72
CA GLN A 395 33.30 1.53 17.97
C GLN A 395 33.91 0.32 18.71
N ASP A 396 33.69 0.20 20.02
CA ASP A 396 34.13 -0.97 20.80
C ASP A 396 33.27 -2.21 20.50
N LEU A 397 32.07 -1.99 19.95
CA LEU A 397 31.16 -3.02 19.47
C LEU A 397 31.30 -3.14 17.95
N ARG A 398 31.63 -4.34 17.49
CA ARG A 398 31.83 -4.65 16.07
C ARG A 398 30.94 -5.80 15.67
N GLY A 399 30.55 -5.86 14.40
CA GLY A 399 29.57 -6.86 13.99
C GLY A 399 29.27 -6.95 12.50
N TRP A 400 28.14 -7.58 12.21
CA TRP A 400 27.57 -7.76 10.88
C TRP A 400 26.10 -7.38 10.91
N GLY A 401 25.60 -6.79 9.82
CA GLY A 401 24.19 -6.42 9.68
C GLY A 401 24.03 -4.98 9.25
N ASN A 402 23.07 -4.28 9.85
CA ASN A 402 22.87 -2.86 9.58
C ASN A 402 22.73 -2.04 10.87
N SER A 403 22.87 -0.71 10.76
CA SER A 403 22.90 0.23 11.89
C SER A 403 21.58 0.38 12.67
N ALA A 404 20.47 -0.14 12.14
CA ALA A 404 19.17 -0.13 12.81
C ALA A 404 18.84 -1.53 13.38
N SER A 405 18.46 -2.46 12.50
CA SER A 405 18.28 -3.90 12.75
C SER A 405 17.96 -4.59 11.41
N PRO A 406 18.25 -5.89 11.22
CA PRO A 406 18.90 -6.79 12.16
C PRO A 406 20.43 -6.64 12.18
N TRP A 407 21.03 -7.03 13.30
CA TRP A 407 22.49 -7.09 13.46
C TRP A 407 22.92 -8.19 14.43
N PHE A 408 24.18 -8.58 14.31
CA PHE A 408 24.92 -9.42 15.25
C PHE A 408 26.20 -8.68 15.64
N ALA A 409 26.47 -8.56 16.93
CA ALA A 409 27.55 -7.78 17.50
C ALA A 409 28.34 -8.57 18.55
N GLY A 410 29.63 -8.25 18.67
CA GLY A 410 30.50 -8.76 19.72
C GLY A 410 31.20 -7.61 20.46
N ASN A 411 31.26 -7.73 21.79
CA ASN A 411 32.13 -6.94 22.63
C ASN A 411 33.45 -7.71 22.84
N GLY A 412 34.50 -7.33 22.12
CA GLY A 412 35.83 -7.95 22.24
C GLY A 412 36.68 -7.41 23.39
N THR A 413 36.19 -6.40 24.12
CA THR A 413 36.92 -5.75 25.21
C THR A 413 36.79 -6.51 26.52
N ASP A 414 37.72 -6.26 27.44
CA ASP A 414 37.70 -6.83 28.78
C ASP A 414 36.84 -6.01 29.76
N GLN A 415 36.05 -5.06 29.27
CA GLN A 415 35.14 -4.22 30.05
C GLN A 415 33.71 -4.29 29.50
N PRO A 416 32.68 -4.12 30.34
CA PRO A 416 31.32 -3.96 29.85
C PRO A 416 31.17 -2.64 29.09
N VAL A 417 30.37 -2.65 28.03
CA VAL A 417 30.03 -1.47 27.22
C VAL A 417 28.54 -1.17 27.41
N ALA A 418 28.21 0.02 27.90
CA ALA A 418 26.83 0.45 28.12
C ALA A 418 26.48 1.65 27.23
N LEU A 419 25.36 1.56 26.51
CA LEU A 419 24.89 2.61 25.61
C LEU A 419 23.40 2.47 25.34
N GLN A 420 22.70 3.60 25.16
CA GLN A 420 21.28 3.65 24.79
C GLN A 420 20.35 2.77 25.66
N GLY A 421 20.69 2.58 26.94
CA GLY A 421 19.89 1.76 27.87
C GLY A 421 20.20 0.25 27.84
N ILE A 422 21.15 -0.20 27.01
CA ILE A 422 21.63 -1.58 26.89
C ILE A 422 23.01 -1.71 27.54
N THR A 423 23.32 -2.87 28.12
CA THR A 423 24.67 -3.23 28.58
C THR A 423 25.16 -4.52 27.92
N PHE A 424 26.26 -4.43 27.17
CA PHE A 424 27.02 -5.59 26.69
C PHE A 424 28.07 -5.97 27.73
N PRO A 425 28.00 -7.16 28.35
CA PRO A 425 29.07 -7.64 29.23
C PRO A 425 30.43 -7.71 28.53
N ALA A 426 31.52 -7.75 29.29
CA ALA A 426 32.85 -8.00 28.73
C ALA A 426 32.87 -9.35 27.99
N ARG A 427 33.55 -9.42 26.85
CA ARG A 427 33.71 -10.65 26.06
C ARG A 427 32.40 -11.37 25.70
N SER A 428 31.36 -10.60 25.34
CA SER A 428 30.01 -11.11 25.07
C SER A 428 29.58 -10.88 23.62
N VAL A 429 28.49 -11.54 23.23
CA VAL A 429 27.82 -11.32 21.95
C VAL A 429 26.35 -10.95 22.16
N GLY A 430 25.83 -10.16 21.24
CA GLY A 430 24.44 -9.76 21.22
C GLY A 430 23.92 -9.71 19.79
N LEU A 431 22.62 -9.80 19.64
CA LEU A 431 21.94 -9.77 18.37
C LEU A 431 20.58 -9.10 18.51
N HIS A 432 20.07 -8.57 17.41
CA HIS A 432 18.78 -7.89 17.38
C HIS A 432 18.00 -8.35 16.14
N PRO A 433 16.76 -8.85 16.31
CA PRO A 433 15.91 -9.22 15.18
C PRO A 433 15.52 -8.00 14.36
N GLY A 434 15.22 -8.21 13.09
CA GLY A 434 14.68 -7.16 12.25
C GLY A 434 13.19 -7.00 12.48
N SER A 435 12.59 -6.03 11.80
CA SER A 435 11.15 -5.82 11.84
C SER A 435 10.35 -6.89 11.07
N ASP A 436 10.98 -7.68 10.22
CA ASP A 436 10.35 -8.70 9.37
C ASP A 436 11.12 -10.03 9.34
N CYS A 437 12.24 -10.09 10.04
CA CYS A 437 13.14 -11.22 10.03
C CYS A 437 13.68 -11.51 11.41
N ASP A 438 13.76 -12.79 11.71
CA ASP A 438 14.44 -13.28 12.88
C ASP A 438 15.94 -13.27 12.60
N VAL A 439 16.72 -13.11 13.66
CA VAL A 439 18.17 -13.17 13.59
C VAL A 439 18.65 -14.47 14.23
N ALA A 440 19.61 -15.12 13.59
CA ALA A 440 20.10 -16.41 14.01
C ALA A 440 21.63 -16.44 14.02
N VAL A 441 22.16 -17.20 14.98
CA VAL A 441 23.54 -17.66 14.98
C VAL A 441 23.53 -19.19 14.83
N GLY A 442 24.14 -19.65 13.74
CA GLY A 442 24.22 -21.07 13.40
C GLY A 442 25.62 -21.63 13.56
N TRP A 443 25.70 -22.80 14.17
CA TRP A 443 26.86 -23.68 14.19
C TRP A 443 26.68 -24.78 13.15
N GLN A 444 27.49 -24.75 12.09
CA GLN A 444 27.58 -25.85 11.14
C GLN A 444 28.53 -26.91 11.70
N SER A 445 28.03 -28.13 11.85
CA SER A 445 28.79 -29.24 12.40
C SER A 445 29.97 -29.58 11.48
N PRO A 446 31.22 -29.55 11.96
CA PRO A 446 32.37 -30.06 11.22
C PRO A 446 32.56 -31.57 11.37
N VAL A 447 31.64 -32.26 12.07
CA VAL A 447 31.81 -33.64 12.54
C VAL A 447 30.54 -34.46 12.41
N ASP A 448 30.70 -35.78 12.31
CA ASP A 448 29.63 -36.75 12.54
C ASP A 448 29.70 -37.22 13.99
N SER A 449 28.82 -36.73 14.87
CA SER A 449 28.88 -37.01 16.30
C SER A 449 27.56 -36.77 17.03
N ARG A 450 27.53 -37.05 18.34
CA ARG A 450 26.48 -36.59 19.24
C ARG A 450 26.98 -35.40 20.05
N VAL A 451 26.17 -34.35 20.11
CA VAL A 451 26.50 -33.08 20.77
C VAL A 451 25.43 -32.67 21.78
N SER A 452 25.81 -31.82 22.73
CA SER A 452 24.86 -31.09 23.59
C SER A 452 24.97 -29.60 23.40
N VAL A 453 23.83 -28.92 23.49
CA VAL A 453 23.70 -27.46 23.43
C VAL A 453 23.46 -26.92 24.85
N ARG A 454 24.24 -25.90 25.22
CA ARG A 454 23.91 -24.97 26.31
C ARG A 454 23.81 -23.56 25.75
N ALA A 455 22.81 -22.82 26.18
CA ALA A 455 22.64 -21.44 25.76
C ALA A 455 22.03 -20.58 26.86
N GLN A 456 22.23 -19.27 26.78
CA GLN A 456 21.54 -18.27 27.59
C GLN A 456 20.98 -17.19 26.66
N VAL A 457 19.77 -16.72 26.95
CA VAL A 457 19.09 -15.66 26.21
C VAL A 457 18.62 -14.63 27.23
N ALA A 458 19.01 -13.37 27.07
CA ALA A 458 18.63 -12.29 27.98
C ALA A 458 18.20 -11.05 27.18
N ASP A 459 17.01 -10.54 27.48
CA ASP A 459 16.56 -9.26 26.94
C ASP A 459 17.40 -8.13 27.54
N ALA A 460 17.98 -7.30 26.68
CA ALA A 460 18.97 -6.32 27.10
C ALA A 460 18.37 -4.94 27.42
N HIS A 461 17.05 -4.76 27.27
CA HIS A 461 16.33 -3.51 27.54
C HIS A 461 15.41 -3.60 28.75
N PRO A 462 15.85 -3.18 29.95
CA PRO A 462 15.04 -3.27 31.16
C PRO A 462 13.81 -2.32 31.16
N SER A 463 13.76 -1.31 30.27
CA SER A 463 12.73 -0.27 30.26
C SER A 463 11.97 -0.09 28.94
N GLY A 464 12.34 -0.81 27.87
CA GLY A 464 11.71 -0.73 26.54
C GLY A 464 11.24 -2.11 26.03
N GLY A 465 10.46 -2.15 24.94
CA GLY A 465 10.08 -3.39 24.26
C GLY A 465 9.10 -4.30 25.01
N ASP A 466 8.76 -5.46 24.44
CA ASP A 466 7.92 -6.51 25.06
C ASP A 466 8.66 -7.82 25.33
N GLY A 467 9.99 -7.82 25.12
CA GLY A 467 10.86 -8.99 25.25
C GLY A 467 10.90 -9.82 23.97
N VAL A 468 11.59 -10.96 24.02
CA VAL A 468 11.90 -11.76 22.81
C VAL A 468 11.42 -13.20 22.90
N GLU A 469 11.16 -13.79 21.74
CA GLU A 469 11.02 -15.25 21.59
C GLU A 469 12.35 -15.85 21.10
N TRP A 470 12.59 -17.11 21.44
CA TRP A 470 13.80 -17.81 21.00
C TRP A 470 13.54 -19.29 20.71
N SER A 471 14.36 -19.87 19.83
CA SER A 471 14.34 -21.31 19.56
C SER A 471 15.71 -21.90 19.23
N ILE A 472 15.89 -23.19 19.52
CA ILE A 472 17.01 -23.99 19.01
C ILE A 472 16.51 -24.85 17.86
N VAL A 473 17.13 -24.70 16.70
CA VAL A 473 16.72 -25.34 15.45
C VAL A 473 17.83 -26.27 14.95
N HIS A 474 17.48 -27.48 14.52
CA HIS A 474 18.38 -28.41 13.83
C HIS A 474 17.98 -28.50 12.35
N GLU A 475 18.94 -28.24 11.49
CA GLU A 475 18.79 -28.26 10.04
C GLU A 475 19.71 -29.31 9.46
N GLY A 476 19.12 -30.41 8.98
CA GLY A 476 19.85 -31.51 8.36
C GLY A 476 19.41 -31.76 6.93
N GLN A 477 19.99 -32.79 6.31
CA GLN A 477 19.74 -33.17 4.92
C GLN A 477 18.26 -33.46 4.57
N THR A 478 17.43 -33.76 5.57
CA THR A 478 16.01 -34.13 5.39
C THR A 478 15.04 -33.00 5.76
N GLY A 479 15.54 -31.84 6.21
CA GLY A 479 14.71 -30.69 6.57
C GLY A 479 15.16 -30.01 7.87
N SER A 480 14.37 -29.00 8.28
CA SER A 480 14.56 -28.22 9.50
C SER A 480 13.59 -28.66 10.60
N LYS A 481 14.05 -28.69 11.85
CA LYS A 481 13.27 -29.10 13.02
C LYS A 481 13.59 -28.21 14.23
N VAL A 482 12.56 -27.64 14.85
CA VAL A 482 12.68 -26.95 16.15
C VAL A 482 12.84 -27.99 17.27
N LEU A 483 13.93 -27.91 18.02
CA LEU A 483 14.23 -28.80 19.16
C LEU A 483 13.58 -28.30 20.45
N VAL A 484 13.69 -27.01 20.72
CA VAL A 484 13.11 -26.33 21.90
C VAL A 484 12.85 -24.86 21.56
N ARG A 485 11.87 -24.25 22.22
CA ARG A 485 11.53 -22.83 22.11
C ARG A 485 11.14 -22.25 23.48
N GLY A 486 11.25 -20.95 23.63
CA GLY A 486 10.84 -20.21 24.82
C GLY A 486 10.62 -18.73 24.54
N ALA A 487 10.28 -17.98 25.57
CA ALA A 487 10.11 -16.53 25.51
C ALA A 487 10.67 -15.90 26.79
N VAL A 488 11.21 -14.70 26.65
CA VAL A 488 11.78 -13.90 27.73
C VAL A 488 11.02 -12.58 27.76
N ASP A 489 10.39 -12.25 28.89
CA ASP A 489 9.76 -10.94 29.09
C ASP A 489 10.81 -9.85 29.29
N ARG A 490 10.40 -8.59 29.16
CA ARG A 490 11.25 -7.40 29.31
C ARG A 490 12.24 -7.48 30.49
N GLY A 491 13.53 -7.29 30.20
CA GLY A 491 14.64 -7.35 31.14
C GLY A 491 14.89 -8.73 31.76
N GLY A 492 14.20 -9.77 31.29
CA GLY A 492 14.32 -11.14 31.76
C GLY A 492 15.50 -11.89 31.14
N ALA A 493 15.75 -13.11 31.63
CA ALA A 493 16.72 -14.02 31.05
C ALA A 493 16.29 -15.48 31.23
N GLN A 494 16.76 -16.35 30.34
CA GLN A 494 16.50 -17.79 30.38
C GLN A 494 17.75 -18.60 30.00
N SER A 495 18.00 -19.69 30.71
CA SER A 495 19.06 -20.66 30.43
C SER A 495 18.50 -21.92 29.76
N ILE A 496 19.32 -22.55 28.92
CA ILE A 496 18.96 -23.69 28.07
C ILE A 496 19.97 -24.82 28.30
N PRO A 497 19.54 -26.04 28.64
CA PRO A 497 18.16 -26.42 28.97
C PRO A 497 17.66 -25.75 30.27
N PRO A 498 16.34 -25.53 30.43
CA PRO A 498 15.78 -25.06 31.71
C PRO A 498 16.03 -26.10 32.82
N GLU A 499 16.04 -25.65 34.08
CA GLU A 499 16.27 -26.53 35.24
C GLU A 499 15.17 -27.59 35.42
N THR A 500 14.00 -27.40 34.80
CA THR A 500 12.88 -28.36 34.83
C THR A 500 13.03 -29.43 33.74
N GLU A 501 12.98 -30.71 34.15
CA GLU A 501 13.51 -31.88 33.40
C GLU A 501 12.83 -32.24 32.06
N ALA A 502 11.66 -31.68 31.72
CA ALA A 502 10.80 -32.22 30.66
C ALA A 502 11.35 -32.08 29.22
N ASP A 503 12.21 -31.09 28.93
CA ASP A 503 12.77 -30.85 27.58
C ASP A 503 14.30 -31.01 27.53
N ARG A 504 14.93 -31.34 28.66
CA ARG A 504 16.39 -31.41 28.80
C ARG A 504 17.04 -32.38 27.81
N TYR A 505 16.38 -33.50 27.52
CA TYR A 505 16.90 -34.52 26.59
C TYR A 505 16.95 -34.04 25.14
N LYS A 506 16.13 -33.06 24.73
CA LYS A 506 16.05 -32.57 23.34
C LYS A 506 17.30 -31.77 22.92
N VAL A 507 18.02 -31.20 23.87
CA VAL A 507 19.26 -30.42 23.65
C VAL A 507 20.49 -31.04 24.29
N ALA A 508 20.32 -32.03 25.17
CA ALA A 508 21.44 -32.71 25.82
C ALA A 508 22.09 -33.78 24.94
N ASP A 509 21.42 -34.32 23.92
CA ASP A 509 21.99 -35.42 23.14
C ASP A 509 21.45 -35.45 21.71
N ILE A 510 22.05 -34.63 20.84
CA ILE A 510 21.62 -34.39 19.46
C ILE A 510 22.57 -35.12 18.51
N ALA A 511 22.05 -35.96 17.62
CA ALA A 511 22.84 -36.53 16.53
C ALA A 511 23.00 -35.50 15.41
N VAL A 512 24.24 -35.22 15.01
CA VAL A 512 24.57 -34.31 13.91
C VAL A 512 25.49 -35.01 12.92
N ARG A 513 25.30 -34.68 11.63
CA ARG A 513 26.24 -35.01 10.54
C ARG A 513 27.06 -33.78 10.18
N SER A 514 28.23 -34.00 9.58
CA SER A 514 29.02 -32.94 8.99
C SER A 514 28.18 -32.17 7.96
N GLY A 515 28.11 -30.85 8.11
CA GLY A 515 27.27 -29.94 7.33
C GLY A 515 25.89 -29.63 7.91
N ASP A 516 25.38 -30.41 8.88
CA ASP A 516 24.17 -30.06 9.62
C ASP A 516 24.37 -28.75 10.39
N THR A 517 23.30 -27.96 10.57
CA THR A 517 23.35 -26.70 11.34
C THR A 517 22.53 -26.81 12.62
N LEU A 518 23.08 -26.37 13.75
CA LEU A 518 22.34 -26.07 14.98
C LEU A 518 22.32 -24.56 15.18
N ALA A 519 21.13 -23.97 15.22
CA ALA A 519 20.96 -22.53 15.31
C ALA A 519 20.22 -22.10 16.58
N LEU A 520 20.70 -21.02 17.20
CA LEU A 520 19.91 -20.23 18.14
C LEU A 520 19.27 -19.08 17.35
N VAL A 521 17.94 -19.09 17.29
CA VAL A 521 17.12 -18.09 16.61
C VAL A 521 16.48 -17.21 17.67
N VAL A 522 16.56 -15.89 17.49
CA VAL A 522 15.84 -14.90 18.29
C VAL A 522 14.87 -14.15 17.39
N SER A 523 13.63 -14.10 17.85
CA SER A 523 12.47 -13.58 17.15
C SER A 523 11.81 -12.49 18.00
N ARG A 524 11.15 -11.54 17.34
CA ARG A 524 10.27 -10.58 18.02
C ARG A 524 9.10 -11.30 18.68
N LYS A 525 8.58 -10.78 19.78
CA LYS A 525 7.34 -11.28 20.40
C LYS A 525 6.11 -10.62 19.77
N GLY A 526 5.95 -9.30 19.95
CA GLY A 526 4.88 -8.50 19.36
C GLY A 526 5.41 -7.34 18.50
N ASN A 527 6.45 -6.65 18.96
CA ASN A 527 7.20 -5.68 18.16
C ASN A 527 8.70 -5.97 18.29
N HIS A 528 9.54 -5.29 17.48
CA HIS A 528 10.99 -5.47 17.50
C HIS A 528 11.71 -4.29 18.17
N LEU A 529 10.96 -3.29 18.69
CA LEU A 529 11.58 -2.11 19.28
C LEU A 529 12.17 -2.50 20.64
N CYS A 530 13.45 -2.21 20.84
CA CYS A 530 14.18 -2.57 22.04
C CYS A 530 14.34 -4.09 22.27
N ASP A 531 14.57 -4.87 21.20
CA ASP A 531 14.75 -6.33 21.26
C ASP A 531 16.22 -6.79 21.21
N SER A 532 17.17 -5.90 21.53
CA SER A 532 18.57 -6.31 21.69
C SER A 532 18.66 -7.44 22.71
N THR A 533 19.21 -8.57 22.28
CA THR A 533 19.26 -9.79 23.08
C THR A 533 20.70 -10.22 23.26
N MET A 534 21.14 -10.36 24.52
CA MET A 534 22.43 -10.95 24.85
C MET A 534 22.30 -12.46 24.80
N VAL A 535 23.26 -13.12 24.14
CA VAL A 535 23.23 -14.57 24.01
C VAL A 535 24.54 -15.23 24.40
N GLU A 536 24.43 -16.44 24.93
CA GLU A 536 25.52 -17.41 25.03
C GLU A 536 25.12 -18.66 24.27
N LEU A 537 26.07 -19.27 23.54
CA LEU A 537 25.84 -20.55 22.87
C LEU A 537 27.12 -21.39 22.94
N VAL A 538 26.99 -22.57 23.54
CA VAL A 538 28.07 -23.55 23.71
C VAL A 538 27.60 -24.91 23.23
N ILE A 539 28.38 -25.49 22.31
CA ILE A 539 28.15 -26.83 21.78
C ILE A 539 29.30 -27.72 22.23
N SER A 540 28.97 -28.82 22.88
CA SER A 540 29.97 -29.78 23.38
C SER A 540 29.74 -31.15 22.77
N GLU A 541 30.79 -31.71 22.20
CA GLU A 541 30.81 -33.08 21.71
C GLU A 541 30.73 -34.07 22.88
N ARG A 542 29.82 -35.05 22.78
CA ARG A 542 29.61 -36.08 23.82
C ARG A 542 30.32 -37.39 23.50
N SER A 543 30.45 -37.70 22.22
CA SER A 543 31.11 -38.91 21.73
C SER A 543 32.36 -38.50 20.96
N GLY A 544 33.56 -38.68 21.53
CA GLY A 544 34.81 -38.37 20.83
C GLY A 544 35.80 -37.53 21.66
N PRO A 545 36.65 -36.70 21.03
CA PRO A 545 37.71 -35.91 21.68
C PRO A 545 37.25 -34.85 22.70
N SER A 546 35.95 -34.78 23.02
CA SER A 546 35.36 -33.79 23.95
C SER A 546 35.57 -32.35 23.48
N ARG A 547 35.48 -32.09 22.17
CA ARG A 547 35.57 -30.75 21.59
C ARG A 547 34.43 -29.87 22.10
N THR A 548 34.73 -28.59 22.30
CA THR A 548 33.74 -27.58 22.70
C THR A 548 33.88 -26.37 21.79
N TRP A 549 32.75 -25.91 21.25
CA TRP A 549 32.61 -24.68 20.50
C TRP A 549 31.86 -23.67 21.36
N ASP A 550 32.48 -22.52 21.60
CA ASP A 550 31.96 -21.45 22.44
C ASP A 550 31.87 -20.18 21.59
N LEU A 551 30.65 -19.74 21.34
CA LEU A 551 30.37 -18.66 20.39
C LEU A 551 31.16 -17.39 20.71
N ALA A 552 31.16 -16.95 21.97
CA ALA A 552 31.83 -15.71 22.34
C ALA A 552 33.34 -15.85 22.17
N LYS A 553 33.93 -16.94 22.68
CA LYS A 553 35.38 -17.18 22.56
C LYS A 553 35.85 -17.31 21.12
N ASP A 554 35.06 -17.95 20.27
CA ASP A 554 35.43 -18.15 18.88
C ASP A 554 35.33 -16.85 18.08
N VAL A 555 34.41 -15.95 18.42
CA VAL A 555 33.99 -14.84 17.55
C VAL A 555 34.55 -13.47 17.93
N VAL A 556 34.51 -13.05 19.20
CA VAL A 556 34.61 -11.62 19.56
C VAL A 556 35.94 -10.95 19.16
N ASP A 557 37.06 -11.68 19.18
CA ASP A 557 38.37 -11.14 18.82
C ASP A 557 38.54 -10.93 17.30
N THR A 558 37.84 -11.75 16.50
CA THR A 558 38.04 -11.84 15.04
C THR A 558 36.71 -11.80 14.30
N ILE A 559 35.73 -11.05 14.82
CA ILE A 559 34.36 -11.04 14.32
C ILE A 559 34.28 -10.69 12.82
N HIS A 560 35.18 -9.84 12.31
CA HIS A 560 35.24 -9.44 10.89
C HIS A 560 36.06 -10.36 9.97
N ALA A 561 36.55 -11.51 10.46
CA ALA A 561 37.32 -12.47 9.66
C ALA A 561 36.50 -13.11 8.53
N GLY A 562 35.17 -13.14 8.66
CA GLY A 562 34.25 -13.60 7.63
C GLY A 562 32.85 -13.86 8.19
N ASN A 563 31.89 -14.08 7.30
CA ASN A 563 30.57 -14.62 7.62
C ASN A 563 30.09 -15.43 6.40
N PRO A 564 30.18 -16.77 6.41
CA PRO A 564 30.54 -17.65 7.53
C PRO A 564 32.02 -17.53 7.96
N ARG A 565 32.32 -17.85 9.22
CA ARG A 565 33.69 -17.85 9.77
C ARG A 565 34.11 -19.19 10.38
N ALA A 566 35.43 -19.36 10.51
CA ALA A 566 36.04 -20.53 11.12
C ALA A 566 35.88 -20.55 12.64
N ASP A 567 35.93 -21.72 13.25
CA ASP A 567 36.05 -21.87 14.71
C ASP A 567 37.52 -21.68 15.18
N SER A 568 37.75 -21.71 16.50
CA SER A 568 39.10 -21.68 17.08
C SER A 568 39.89 -22.97 16.87
N LEU A 569 39.26 -24.04 16.37
CA LEU A 569 39.88 -25.34 16.08
C LEU A 569 40.39 -25.45 14.63
N GLY A 570 40.21 -24.41 13.81
CA GLY A 570 40.68 -24.34 12.42
C GLY A 570 39.69 -24.89 11.38
N ASN A 571 38.48 -25.28 11.77
CA ASN A 571 37.44 -25.71 10.85
C ASN A 571 36.80 -24.50 10.17
N ARG A 572 36.71 -24.52 8.84
CA ARG A 572 36.15 -23.40 8.06
C ARG A 572 34.62 -23.44 8.08
N GLY A 573 33.99 -22.27 8.13
CA GLY A 573 32.54 -22.12 7.94
C GLY A 573 31.66 -22.59 9.10
N VAL A 574 32.23 -22.79 10.29
CA VAL A 574 31.51 -23.29 11.47
C VAL A 574 30.47 -22.30 11.98
N TRP A 575 30.79 -21.01 12.07
CA TRP A 575 29.86 -20.01 12.60
C TRP A 575 29.30 -19.13 11.49
N SER A 576 27.98 -18.99 11.45
CA SER A 576 27.28 -18.09 10.53
C SER A 576 26.29 -17.21 11.28
N PHE A 577 26.21 -15.94 10.89
CA PHE A 577 25.24 -14.97 11.39
C PHE A 577 24.31 -14.62 10.24
N TYR A 578 23.03 -14.90 10.39
CA TYR A 578 22.09 -14.77 9.29
C TYR A 578 20.72 -14.37 9.78
N THR A 579 19.91 -13.89 8.84
CA THR A 579 18.50 -13.68 9.04
C THR A 579 17.72 -14.85 8.45
N ILE A 580 16.59 -15.14 9.09
CA ILE A 580 15.55 -16.02 8.60
C ILE A 580 14.29 -15.17 8.53
N GLN A 581 13.43 -15.37 7.54
CA GLN A 581 12.14 -14.68 7.52
C GLN A 581 11.38 -15.04 8.80
N GLY A 582 10.98 -14.02 9.56
CA GLY A 582 10.30 -14.24 10.83
C GLY A 582 8.91 -14.81 10.58
N SER A 583 8.39 -15.58 11.55
CA SER A 583 6.97 -15.93 11.51
C SER A 583 6.13 -14.66 11.66
N ALA A 584 5.16 -14.46 10.76
CA ALA A 584 4.18 -13.39 10.93
C ALA A 584 3.45 -13.57 12.27
N PRO A 585 3.16 -12.48 13.01
CA PRO A 585 2.31 -12.56 14.20
C PRO A 585 0.99 -13.26 13.85
N ALA A 586 0.46 -14.03 14.79
CA ALA A 586 -0.84 -14.67 14.57
C ALA A 586 -1.92 -13.60 14.28
N PRO A 587 -2.77 -13.79 13.25
CA PRO A 587 -3.91 -12.91 13.02
C PRO A 587 -4.80 -12.85 14.27
N HIS A 588 -5.40 -11.68 14.53
CA HIS A 588 -6.43 -11.59 15.55
C HIS A 588 -7.75 -12.17 15.01
N GLU A 589 -8.61 -12.59 15.94
CA GLU A 589 -10.00 -12.86 15.57
C GLU A 589 -10.75 -11.54 15.36
N PRO A 590 -11.67 -11.46 14.38
CA PRO A 590 -12.57 -10.33 14.25
C PRO A 590 -13.35 -10.09 15.55
N PRO A 591 -13.70 -8.84 15.90
CA PRO A 591 -14.48 -8.51 17.10
C PRO A 591 -15.95 -8.95 17.01
N PHE A 592 -16.33 -9.67 15.94
CA PHE A 592 -17.66 -10.22 15.70
C PHE A 592 -17.55 -11.51 14.89
N ALA A 593 -18.54 -12.41 14.99
CA ALA A 593 -18.53 -13.66 14.24
C ALA A 593 -18.68 -13.39 12.73
N MET A 594 -17.76 -13.90 11.91
CA MET A 594 -17.84 -13.81 10.44
C MET A 594 -18.57 -14.99 9.80
N SER A 595 -18.55 -16.16 10.47
CA SER A 595 -19.13 -17.38 9.93
C SER A 595 -20.64 -17.26 9.72
N SER A 596 -21.16 -17.89 8.66
CA SER A 596 -22.58 -17.93 8.34
C SER A 596 -22.92 -19.21 7.59
N GLN A 597 -24.17 -19.65 7.73
CA GLN A 597 -24.76 -20.78 6.99
C GLN A 597 -25.74 -20.30 5.90
N ALA A 598 -25.81 -18.99 5.64
CA ALA A 598 -26.71 -18.44 4.64
C ALA A 598 -26.36 -18.93 3.24
N ALA A 599 -27.35 -19.53 2.56
CA ALA A 599 -27.19 -20.04 1.20
C ALA A 599 -27.51 -18.99 0.12
N SER A 600 -27.98 -17.80 0.50
CA SER A 600 -28.35 -16.71 -0.40
C SER A 600 -28.19 -15.35 0.26
N ALA A 601 -28.10 -14.31 -0.57
CA ALA A 601 -27.97 -12.93 -0.10
C ALA A 601 -29.12 -12.52 0.83
N ARG A 602 -30.36 -12.89 0.48
CA ARG A 602 -31.55 -12.56 1.29
C ARG A 602 -31.53 -13.19 2.68
N GLN A 603 -31.05 -14.43 2.79
CA GLN A 603 -30.88 -15.09 4.08
C GLN A 603 -29.81 -14.38 4.90
N PHE A 604 -28.68 -14.03 4.28
CA PHE A 604 -27.59 -13.36 4.96
C PHE A 604 -27.94 -11.95 5.43
N VAL A 605 -28.66 -11.16 4.61
CA VAL A 605 -29.19 -9.84 5.03
C VAL A 605 -30.08 -9.97 6.26
N LYS A 606 -30.94 -10.99 6.31
CA LYS A 606 -31.80 -11.25 7.48
C LYS A 606 -30.99 -11.68 8.71
N GLU A 607 -29.93 -12.45 8.51
CA GLU A 607 -29.00 -12.84 9.55
C GLU A 607 -28.25 -11.63 10.12
N LEU A 608 -27.66 -10.77 9.27
CA LEU A 608 -26.98 -9.54 9.70
C LEU A 608 -27.90 -8.62 10.48
N ALA A 609 -29.15 -8.44 10.03
CA ALA A 609 -30.15 -7.65 10.77
C ALA A 609 -30.43 -8.23 12.17
N ALA A 610 -30.38 -9.55 12.34
CA ALA A 610 -30.54 -10.20 13.63
C ALA A 610 -29.31 -10.07 14.55
N ARG A 611 -28.11 -9.88 13.98
CA ARG A 611 -26.87 -9.68 14.75
C ARG A 611 -26.78 -8.29 15.39
N GLN A 612 -27.54 -7.30 14.90
CA GLN A 612 -27.58 -5.92 15.41
C GLN A 612 -26.20 -5.26 15.51
N LEU A 613 -25.33 -5.57 14.55
CA LEU A 613 -24.02 -4.95 14.43
C LEU A 613 -24.12 -3.57 13.76
N ALA A 614 -23.15 -2.69 14.03
CA ALA A 614 -23.12 -1.35 13.47
C ALA A 614 -21.68 -0.85 13.20
N THR A 615 -21.49 -0.10 12.11
CA THR A 615 -20.24 0.63 11.85
C THR A 615 -20.08 1.79 12.83
N VAL A 616 -18.85 2.32 12.99
CA VAL A 616 -18.59 3.52 13.79
C VAL A 616 -19.49 4.67 13.34
N ARG A 617 -19.62 4.92 12.04
CA ARG A 617 -20.49 5.97 11.48
C ARG A 617 -21.96 5.80 11.82
N GLN A 618 -22.47 4.57 11.75
CA GLN A 618 -23.84 4.28 12.21
C GLN A 618 -23.99 4.56 13.72
N ARG A 619 -22.98 4.23 14.53
CA ARG A 619 -22.97 4.56 15.96
C ARG A 619 -22.89 6.08 16.19
N VAL A 620 -22.13 6.83 15.40
CA VAL A 620 -22.06 8.31 15.46
C VAL A 620 -23.45 8.92 15.27
N ARG A 621 -24.20 8.53 14.24
CA ARG A 621 -25.56 9.03 13.96
C ARG A 621 -26.61 8.72 15.03
N LEU A 622 -26.34 7.69 15.85
CA LEU A 622 -27.19 7.31 16.98
C LEU A 622 -26.69 7.90 18.30
N HIS A 623 -25.50 8.50 18.30
CA HIS A 623 -24.90 9.09 19.48
C HIS A 623 -25.57 10.42 19.79
N PRO A 624 -25.82 10.77 21.06
CA PRO A 624 -26.31 12.10 21.39
C PRO A 624 -25.31 13.18 20.97
N GLU A 625 -25.80 14.26 20.36
CA GLU A 625 -25.00 15.43 20.03
C GLU A 625 -24.17 15.89 21.23
N GLN A 626 -22.88 16.13 21.02
CA GLN A 626 -21.94 16.53 22.07
C GLN A 626 -21.64 18.02 21.97
N THR A 627 -21.68 18.71 23.11
CA THR A 627 -21.02 20.01 23.19
C THR A 627 -19.51 19.82 23.08
N TRP A 628 -18.81 20.83 22.55
CA TRP A 628 -17.34 20.83 22.50
C TRP A 628 -16.71 20.50 23.86
N GLN A 629 -17.27 21.06 24.95
CA GLN A 629 -16.75 20.84 26.30
C GLN A 629 -16.90 19.38 26.75
N GLN A 630 -18.03 18.73 26.45
CA GLN A 630 -18.23 17.32 26.77
C GLN A 630 -17.30 16.41 25.95
N ALA A 631 -17.13 16.70 24.65
CA ALA A 631 -16.22 15.94 23.80
C ALA A 631 -14.76 16.04 24.31
N VAL A 632 -14.29 17.23 24.64
CA VAL A 632 -12.95 17.43 25.21
C VAL A 632 -12.82 16.79 26.59
N GLN A 633 -13.85 16.86 27.43
CA GLN A 633 -13.85 16.20 28.74
C GLN A 633 -13.80 14.67 28.62
N ALA A 634 -14.42 14.10 27.57
CA ALA A 634 -14.36 12.67 27.28
C ALA A 634 -12.97 12.24 26.77
N MET A 635 -12.26 13.11 26.05
CA MET A 635 -10.85 12.92 25.67
C MET A 635 -9.89 13.06 26.87
N HIS A 636 -10.24 13.92 27.83
CA HIS A 636 -9.38 14.28 28.94
C HIS A 636 -10.12 14.24 30.28
N PRO A 637 -10.54 13.03 30.74
CA PRO A 637 -11.33 12.89 31.95
C PRO A 637 -10.60 13.45 33.18
N GLY A 638 -11.30 14.22 34.01
CA GLY A 638 -10.76 14.83 35.23
C GLY A 638 -9.83 16.04 35.00
N LYS A 639 -9.47 16.39 33.76
CA LYS A 639 -8.63 17.57 33.50
C LYS A 639 -9.46 18.85 33.49
N THR A 640 -9.04 19.84 34.28
CA THR A 640 -9.61 21.19 34.20
C THR A 640 -9.06 21.88 32.96
N LEU A 641 -9.93 22.35 32.07
CA LEU A 641 -9.51 23.07 30.88
C LEU A 641 -9.02 24.47 31.26
N PRO A 642 -7.81 24.89 30.81
CA PRO A 642 -7.31 26.23 31.09
C PRO A 642 -8.21 27.30 30.45
N PRO A 643 -8.23 28.53 30.98
CA PRO A 643 -8.90 29.65 30.32
C PRO A 643 -8.25 29.91 28.95
N HIS A 644 -9.06 30.29 27.95
CA HIS A 644 -8.49 30.74 26.67
C HIS A 644 -7.75 32.06 26.88
N PRO A 645 -6.51 32.20 26.37
CA PRO A 645 -5.85 33.49 26.32
C PRO A 645 -6.74 34.52 25.62
N ARG A 646 -6.58 35.80 25.95
CA ARG A 646 -7.14 36.88 25.13
C ARG A 646 -6.05 37.38 24.19
N PRO A 647 -6.30 37.48 22.88
CA PRO A 647 -5.34 38.09 21.98
C PRO A 647 -5.16 39.58 22.35
N PRO A 648 -4.02 40.21 22.00
CA PRO A 648 -3.79 41.63 22.23
C PRO A 648 -4.80 42.54 21.53
N SER A 649 -5.43 42.06 20.47
CA SER A 649 -6.50 42.71 19.72
C SER A 649 -7.42 41.66 19.10
N ASP A 650 -8.66 42.05 18.84
CA ASP A 650 -9.61 41.18 18.15
C ASP A 650 -9.18 40.93 16.69
N PRO A 651 -9.49 39.75 16.11
CA PRO A 651 -9.27 39.49 14.68
C PRO A 651 -10.15 40.40 13.82
N ILE A 652 -9.76 40.58 12.56
CA ILE A 652 -10.51 41.37 11.59
C ILE A 652 -11.84 40.67 11.25
N MET A 653 -11.80 39.37 10.96
CA MET A 653 -13.01 38.55 10.86
C MET A 653 -13.37 37.98 12.24
N GLN A 654 -14.53 38.35 12.76
CA GLN A 654 -15.11 37.78 13.97
C GLN A 654 -16.18 36.74 13.61
N ILE A 655 -16.25 35.66 14.39
CA ILE A 655 -17.32 34.66 14.28
C ILE A 655 -18.01 34.46 15.63
N GLU A 656 -19.31 34.21 15.57
CA GLU A 656 -20.10 33.77 16.71
C GLU A 656 -20.69 32.41 16.39
N VAL A 657 -20.32 31.40 17.18
CA VAL A 657 -20.91 30.05 17.13
C VAL A 657 -21.44 29.69 18.52
N PRO A 658 -22.37 28.72 18.65
CA PRO A 658 -22.98 28.40 19.95
C PRO A 658 -21.98 28.05 21.07
N CYS A 659 -20.78 27.58 20.72
CA CYS A 659 -19.71 27.36 21.68
C CYS A 659 -18.79 28.58 21.81
N GLU A 660 -18.90 29.31 22.91
CA GLU A 660 -18.04 30.47 23.23
C GLU A 660 -16.54 30.14 23.15
N ARG A 661 -16.15 28.91 23.52
CA ARG A 661 -14.75 28.47 23.47
C ARG A 661 -14.24 28.30 22.03
N LEU A 662 -15.09 27.86 21.11
CA LEU A 662 -14.74 27.79 19.68
C LEU A 662 -14.62 29.19 19.07
N SER A 663 -15.52 30.12 19.41
CA SER A 663 -15.37 31.54 19.05
C SER A 663 -14.08 32.14 19.62
N ALA A 664 -13.75 31.85 20.89
CA ALA A 664 -12.50 32.31 21.50
C ALA A 664 -11.26 31.70 20.81
N GLN A 665 -11.31 30.44 20.40
CA GLN A 665 -10.23 29.78 19.67
C GLN A 665 -10.02 30.41 18.29
N TRP A 666 -11.10 30.72 17.56
CA TRP A 666 -11.02 31.49 16.32
C TRP A 666 -10.37 32.85 16.53
N ASN A 667 -10.79 33.58 17.56
CA ASN A 667 -10.25 34.90 17.86
C ASN A 667 -8.76 34.91 18.19
N LEU A 668 -8.21 33.77 18.63
CA LEU A 668 -6.79 33.60 18.91
C LEU A 668 -5.95 33.24 17.69
N GLY A 669 -6.56 32.72 16.61
CA GLY A 669 -5.86 32.06 15.51
C GLY A 669 -4.79 32.93 14.86
N ALA A 670 -5.18 34.11 14.36
CA ALA A 670 -4.28 35.03 13.65
C ALA A 670 -3.13 35.50 14.54
N TRP A 671 -3.42 35.89 15.78
CA TRP A 671 -2.38 36.28 16.73
C TRP A 671 -1.40 35.13 17.02
N HIS A 672 -1.92 33.91 17.17
CA HIS A 672 -1.11 32.72 17.43
C HIS A 672 -0.17 32.41 16.26
N ILE A 673 -0.63 32.59 15.02
CA ILE A 673 0.21 32.41 13.84
C ILE A 673 1.28 33.51 13.78
N LEU A 674 0.87 34.79 13.85
CA LEU A 674 1.75 35.93 13.64
C LEU A 674 2.86 36.03 14.69
N ARG A 675 2.62 35.64 15.95
CA ARG A 675 3.67 35.64 17.00
C ARG A 675 4.79 34.61 16.75
N HIS A 676 4.55 33.63 15.89
CA HIS A 676 5.54 32.62 15.46
C HIS A 676 6.10 32.91 14.05
N SER A 677 5.64 34.01 13.42
CA SER A 677 6.14 34.50 12.14
C SER A 677 7.10 35.67 12.36
N VAL A 678 7.85 36.06 11.33
CA VAL A 678 8.78 37.18 11.42
C VAL A 678 8.48 38.24 10.36
N GLN A 679 8.91 39.46 10.63
CA GLN A 679 8.91 40.53 9.64
C GLN A 679 10.33 40.80 9.18
N ASP A 680 10.50 41.09 7.89
CA ASP A 680 11.75 41.61 7.36
C ASP A 680 11.96 43.09 7.79
N PRO A 681 13.11 43.71 7.50
CA PRO A 681 13.35 45.12 7.85
C PRO A 681 12.39 46.12 7.18
N SER A 682 11.67 45.72 6.13
CA SER A 682 10.64 46.54 5.47
C SER A 682 9.27 46.43 6.15
N GLY A 683 9.12 45.53 7.11
CA GLY A 683 7.86 45.23 7.79
C GLY A 683 7.01 44.17 7.08
N LYS A 684 7.52 43.56 6.01
CA LYS A 684 6.84 42.50 5.26
C LYS A 684 6.89 41.20 6.04
N TRP A 685 5.76 40.48 6.10
CA TRP A 685 5.70 39.20 6.81
C TRP A 685 6.34 38.05 6.03
N PHE A 686 7.02 37.17 6.77
CA PHE A 686 7.59 35.91 6.31
C PHE A 686 7.08 34.76 7.18
N PHE A 687 6.73 33.65 6.54
CA PHE A 687 6.14 32.48 7.16
C PHE A 687 6.98 31.22 6.91
N ASN A 688 6.83 30.27 7.82
CA ASN A 688 7.41 28.93 7.80
C ASN A 688 6.56 28.00 8.68
N ASP A 689 6.78 26.70 8.59
CA ASP A 689 6.19 25.73 9.51
C ASP A 689 6.95 25.75 10.84
N PHE A 690 6.63 26.69 11.75
CA PHE A 690 7.44 26.92 12.96
C PHE A 690 7.55 25.67 13.87
N PRO A 691 8.76 25.30 14.36
CA PRO A 691 10.06 25.96 14.19
C PRO A 691 10.88 25.45 12.99
N PHE A 692 10.30 24.61 12.15
CA PHE A 692 10.88 24.05 10.94
C PHE A 692 10.95 25.04 9.78
N GLY A 693 11.49 24.57 8.66
CA GLY A 693 11.62 25.30 7.42
C GLY A 693 10.29 25.66 6.77
N ILE A 694 10.40 26.30 5.61
CA ILE A 694 9.25 26.50 4.73
C ILE A 694 9.03 25.28 3.83
N LEU A 695 7.76 24.92 3.67
CA LEU A 695 7.27 24.03 2.63
C LEU A 695 5.82 24.37 2.29
N ALA A 696 5.52 24.40 1.00
CA ALA A 696 4.20 24.78 0.50
C ALA A 696 3.11 23.82 0.96
N SER A 697 3.38 22.52 1.13
CA SER A 697 2.38 21.52 1.53
C SER A 697 1.86 21.68 2.96
N GLU A 698 2.45 22.54 3.79
CA GLU A 698 1.92 22.88 5.12
C GLU A 698 1.66 24.38 5.27
N THR A 699 2.54 25.21 4.72
CA THR A 699 2.42 26.68 4.82
C THR A 699 1.16 27.20 4.15
N TYR A 700 0.64 26.54 3.10
CA TYR A 700 -0.60 26.96 2.45
C TYR A 700 -1.80 26.98 3.43
N MET A 701 -1.83 26.08 4.43
CA MET A 701 -2.89 26.04 5.45
C MET A 701 -2.79 27.22 6.40
N ILE A 702 -1.56 27.59 6.78
CA ILE A 702 -1.28 28.75 7.64
C ILE A 702 -1.75 30.04 6.94
N LEU A 703 -1.33 30.23 5.69
CA LEU A 703 -1.69 31.40 4.90
C LEU A 703 -3.20 31.48 4.63
N ARG A 704 -3.84 30.34 4.32
CA ARG A 704 -5.29 30.28 4.14
C ARG A 704 -6.05 30.59 5.44
N ALA A 705 -5.56 30.12 6.59
CA ALA A 705 -6.18 30.41 7.88
C ALA A 705 -6.09 31.90 8.27
N LEU A 706 -4.98 32.57 7.94
CA LEU A 706 -4.85 34.03 8.09
C LEU A 706 -5.83 34.78 7.18
N ASP A 707 -5.95 34.33 5.93
CA ASP A 707 -6.81 34.96 4.93
C ASP A 707 -8.29 34.86 5.32
N LEU A 708 -8.70 33.67 5.77
CA LEU A 708 -10.02 33.43 6.34
C LEU A 708 -10.31 34.31 7.56
N GLN A 709 -9.28 34.72 8.31
CA GLN A 709 -9.44 35.62 9.46
C GLN A 709 -9.35 37.12 9.10
N GLY A 710 -9.32 37.45 7.80
CA GLY A 710 -9.25 38.81 7.29
C GLY A 710 -7.85 39.44 7.28
N ARG A 711 -6.79 38.63 7.51
CA ARG A 711 -5.39 39.07 7.48
C ARG A 711 -4.81 39.02 6.07
N HIS A 712 -5.52 39.65 5.13
CA HIS A 712 -5.25 39.56 3.70
C HIS A 712 -3.86 40.08 3.32
N GLN A 713 -3.39 41.16 3.96
CA GLN A 713 -2.07 41.72 3.68
C GLN A 713 -0.95 40.78 4.14
N GLU A 714 -1.06 40.26 5.36
CA GLU A 714 -0.10 39.31 5.90
C GLU A 714 -0.08 38.01 5.07
N THR A 715 -1.25 37.54 4.61
CA THR A 715 -1.33 36.43 3.67
C THR A 715 -0.65 36.74 2.33
N ALA A 716 -0.91 37.91 1.73
CA ALA A 716 -0.28 38.31 0.47
C ALA A 716 1.26 38.38 0.59
N ASP A 717 1.77 38.91 1.71
CA ASP A 717 3.20 38.95 2.02
C ASP A 717 3.82 37.53 2.04
N GLY A 718 3.13 36.56 2.63
CA GLY A 718 3.58 35.17 2.64
C GLY A 718 3.49 34.48 1.27
N LEU A 719 2.43 34.75 0.50
CA LEU A 719 2.25 34.22 -0.85
C LEU A 719 3.35 34.72 -1.82
N ASP A 720 3.90 35.92 -1.56
CA ASP A 720 5.02 36.47 -2.32
C ASP A 720 6.30 35.62 -2.22
N GLN A 721 6.47 34.82 -1.16
CA GLN A 721 7.60 33.88 -1.05
C GLN A 721 7.61 32.86 -2.21
N TRP A 722 6.46 32.60 -2.85
CA TRP A 722 6.36 31.80 -4.08
C TRP A 722 6.19 32.65 -5.34
N LEU A 723 5.44 33.75 -5.30
CA LEU A 723 5.21 34.59 -6.48
C LEU A 723 6.49 35.27 -6.99
N GLN A 724 7.46 35.53 -6.10
CA GLN A 724 8.73 36.17 -6.44
C GLN A 724 9.82 35.18 -6.85
N LEU A 725 9.52 33.87 -6.85
CA LEU A 725 10.46 32.86 -7.30
C LEU A 725 10.85 33.05 -8.78
N PRO A 726 12.12 32.81 -9.13
CA PRO A 726 12.56 32.84 -10.53
C PRO A 726 11.80 31.79 -11.34
N LEU A 727 11.60 32.07 -12.64
CA LEU A 727 10.94 31.12 -13.55
C LEU A 727 11.72 29.79 -13.66
N GLN A 728 13.05 29.84 -13.64
CA GLN A 728 13.86 28.64 -13.52
C GLN A 728 14.16 28.46 -12.03
N PRO A 729 13.66 27.40 -11.39
CA PRO A 729 14.01 27.14 -10.00
C PRO A 729 15.51 26.91 -9.88
N LYS A 730 16.06 27.41 -8.78
CA LYS A 730 17.47 27.23 -8.45
C LYS A 730 17.59 27.08 -6.94
N VAL A 731 18.23 26.01 -6.50
CA VAL A 731 18.85 25.97 -5.18
C VAL A 731 20.09 26.86 -5.22
N VAL A 732 20.29 27.72 -4.21
CA VAL A 732 21.51 28.52 -4.07
C VAL A 732 22.43 27.80 -3.07
N PRO A 733 23.52 27.14 -3.50
CA PRO A 733 24.41 26.45 -2.57
C PRO A 733 25.06 27.43 -1.58
N GLY A 734 25.08 27.08 -0.29
CA GLY A 734 25.75 27.87 0.74
C GLY A 734 24.89 28.93 1.44
N SER A 735 23.60 29.09 1.08
CA SER A 735 22.63 29.91 1.85
C SER A 735 22.11 29.22 3.12
N GLY A 736 22.54 27.97 3.38
CA GLY A 736 22.29 27.23 4.62
C GLY A 736 20.84 26.80 4.80
N GLY A 737 20.43 25.66 4.22
CA GLY A 737 19.14 25.08 4.62
C GLY A 737 18.54 23.94 3.80
N HIS A 738 18.91 23.72 2.54
CA HIS A 738 18.17 22.75 1.70
C HIS A 738 18.32 21.30 2.16
N HIS A 739 17.21 20.58 2.16
CA HIS A 739 17.20 19.14 2.37
C HIS A 739 18.12 18.44 1.35
N GLY A 740 18.93 17.47 1.79
CA GLY A 740 19.95 16.83 0.94
C GLY A 740 19.40 16.07 -0.27
N TRP A 741 18.09 15.81 -0.32
CA TRP A 741 17.42 15.19 -1.46
C TRP A 741 16.81 16.19 -2.45
N ALA A 742 16.79 17.49 -2.12
CA ALA A 742 16.23 18.49 -3.02
C ALA A 742 17.04 18.52 -4.32
N LEU A 743 16.35 18.36 -5.45
CA LEU A 743 16.96 18.60 -6.76
C LEU A 743 17.15 20.11 -6.96
N PRO A 744 18.20 20.57 -7.64
CA PRO A 744 18.50 21.99 -7.72
C PRO A 744 17.56 22.78 -8.63
N ASP A 745 16.88 22.11 -9.56
CA ASP A 745 16.19 22.74 -10.68
C ASP A 745 14.70 22.36 -10.81
N ARG A 746 14.18 21.50 -9.93
CA ARG A 746 12.82 20.94 -9.96
C ARG A 746 12.43 20.28 -8.61
N PRO A 747 11.14 20.02 -8.34
CA PRO A 747 10.73 19.21 -7.20
C PRO A 747 11.27 17.78 -7.26
N LEU A 748 11.43 17.12 -6.11
CA LEU A 748 11.87 15.73 -6.04
C LEU A 748 10.85 14.77 -6.68
N GLY A 749 11.23 14.17 -7.81
CA GLY A 749 10.43 13.23 -8.56
C GLY A 749 10.90 13.08 -10.01
N LEU A 750 10.15 12.32 -10.80
CA LEU A 750 10.46 12.02 -12.20
C LEU A 750 10.00 13.13 -13.18
N PHE A 751 10.00 14.39 -12.73
CA PHE A 751 9.67 15.55 -13.56
C PHE A 751 10.77 15.85 -14.58
N SER A 752 10.40 16.30 -15.78
CA SER A 752 11.35 16.62 -16.87
C SER A 752 12.08 17.96 -16.68
N ASP A 753 11.45 18.91 -16.01
CA ASP A 753 11.99 20.23 -15.68
C ASP A 753 11.23 20.84 -14.48
N GLY A 754 11.70 21.97 -13.95
CA GLY A 754 10.99 22.77 -12.95
C GLY A 754 10.57 24.16 -13.44
N ARG A 755 10.71 24.49 -14.72
CA ARG A 755 10.52 25.84 -15.24
C ARG A 755 9.06 26.29 -15.09
N GLY A 756 8.84 27.28 -14.24
CA GLY A 756 7.53 27.83 -13.90
C GLY A 756 6.92 27.23 -12.62
N CYS A 757 7.48 26.14 -12.09
CA CYS A 757 7.02 25.51 -10.87
C CYS A 757 7.14 26.45 -9.64
N LEU A 758 6.13 26.48 -8.76
CA LEU A 758 6.19 27.17 -7.47
C LEU A 758 6.83 26.25 -6.43
N THR A 759 8.16 26.14 -6.48
CA THR A 759 8.97 25.35 -5.54
C THR A 759 10.27 26.08 -5.23
N HIS A 760 10.95 25.65 -4.18
CA HIS A 760 12.13 26.27 -3.62
C HIS A 760 11.90 27.65 -2.99
N ALA A 761 10.71 27.93 -2.44
CA ALA A 761 10.49 29.10 -1.60
C ALA A 761 11.36 29.04 -0.34
N GLU A 762 11.97 30.16 0.08
CA GLU A 762 12.82 30.23 1.27
C GLU A 762 12.07 30.90 2.44
N GLY A 763 12.28 30.35 3.63
CA GLY A 763 11.73 30.86 4.88
C GLY A 763 12.67 31.90 5.49
N PRO A 764 12.32 32.45 6.67
CA PRO A 764 13.18 33.41 7.34
C PRO A 764 14.51 32.79 7.80
N PRO A 765 15.61 33.57 7.87
CA PRO A 765 16.90 33.07 8.34
C PRO A 765 16.80 32.40 9.72
N GLY A 766 17.38 31.21 9.86
CA GLY A 766 17.41 30.45 11.12
C GLY A 766 16.21 29.54 11.40
N ALA A 767 15.19 29.52 10.52
CA ALA A 767 14.06 28.60 10.63
C ALA A 767 14.37 27.25 9.95
N GLY A 768 14.92 26.30 10.71
CA GLY A 768 14.83 24.84 10.48
C GLY A 768 15.31 24.21 9.16
N GLY A 769 15.80 24.98 8.19
CA GLY A 769 16.16 24.50 6.85
C GLY A 769 15.07 24.78 5.79
N HIS A 770 15.19 24.16 4.62
CA HIS A 770 14.36 24.39 3.44
C HIS A 770 13.87 23.03 2.91
N MET A 771 12.55 22.83 2.93
CA MET A 771 11.90 21.55 2.67
C MET A 771 11.01 21.56 1.43
N ASP A 772 10.78 22.73 0.83
CA ASP A 772 9.85 22.92 -0.29
C ASP A 772 10.21 22.10 -1.55
N GLY A 773 11.50 21.87 -1.79
CA GLY A 773 11.97 21.10 -2.95
C GLY A 773 11.75 19.58 -2.85
N VAL A 774 11.49 19.05 -1.65
CA VAL A 774 11.26 17.61 -1.40
C VAL A 774 9.81 17.27 -1.11
N HIS A 775 8.90 18.25 -1.23
CA HIS A 775 7.45 18.10 -1.08
C HIS A 775 6.74 18.45 -2.38
N ALA A 776 6.67 17.50 -3.32
CA ALA A 776 6.18 17.78 -4.66
C ALA A 776 4.67 18.08 -4.75
N MET A 777 3.88 17.94 -3.67
CA MET A 777 2.50 18.47 -3.61
C MET A 777 2.46 20.01 -3.56
N GLY A 778 3.51 20.63 -3.05
CA GLY A 778 3.61 22.05 -2.76
C GLY A 778 3.13 23.00 -3.86
N PRO A 779 3.56 22.83 -5.14
CA PRO A 779 3.17 23.71 -6.24
C PRO A 779 1.67 23.79 -6.49
N GLY A 780 0.92 22.72 -6.19
CA GLY A 780 -0.54 22.71 -6.28
C GLY A 780 -1.19 23.29 -5.02
N ALA A 781 -0.69 22.90 -3.84
CA ALA A 781 -1.23 23.34 -2.56
C ALA A 781 -1.14 24.87 -2.37
N ILE A 782 0.00 25.48 -2.70
CA ILE A 782 0.15 26.93 -2.60
C ILE A 782 -0.70 27.67 -3.65
N MET A 783 -0.84 27.09 -4.85
CA MET A 783 -1.66 27.64 -5.91
C MET A 783 -3.15 27.64 -5.52
N PHE A 784 -3.61 26.63 -4.78
CA PHE A 784 -4.94 26.63 -4.18
C PHE A 784 -5.14 27.85 -3.25
N THR A 785 -4.20 28.16 -2.36
CA THR A 785 -4.30 29.34 -1.48
C THR A 785 -4.18 30.66 -2.26
N LEU A 786 -3.32 30.77 -3.28
CA LEU A 786 -3.24 31.95 -4.16
C LEU A 786 -4.60 32.29 -4.81
N ILE A 787 -5.32 31.26 -5.25
CA ILE A 787 -6.65 31.41 -5.85
C ILE A 787 -7.67 31.83 -4.81
N GLU A 788 -7.70 31.15 -3.66
CA GLU A 788 -8.65 31.45 -2.59
C GLU A 788 -8.45 32.88 -2.07
N HIS A 789 -7.20 33.37 -2.02
CA HIS A 789 -6.88 34.75 -1.70
C HIS A 789 -7.58 35.75 -2.59
N PHE A 790 -7.47 35.58 -3.92
CA PHE A 790 -8.23 36.43 -4.83
C PHE A 790 -9.75 36.31 -4.64
N ARG A 791 -10.27 35.11 -4.39
CA ARG A 791 -11.72 34.91 -4.19
C ARG A 791 -12.22 35.62 -2.93
N MET A 792 -11.38 35.77 -1.91
CA MET A 792 -11.71 36.49 -0.68
C MET A 792 -11.56 38.01 -0.84
N THR A 793 -10.50 38.49 -1.49
CA THR A 793 -10.20 39.93 -1.60
C THR A 793 -10.90 40.62 -2.77
N GLY A 794 -11.15 39.90 -3.86
CA GLY A 794 -11.62 40.48 -5.12
C GLY A 794 -10.63 41.43 -5.78
N ASP A 795 -9.35 41.44 -5.36
CA ASP A 795 -8.35 42.38 -5.86
C ASP A 795 -7.88 42.03 -7.27
N VAL A 796 -8.54 42.64 -8.27
CA VAL A 796 -8.21 42.45 -9.68
C VAL A 796 -6.83 43.02 -10.04
N ALA A 797 -6.34 44.04 -9.33
CA ALA A 797 -5.02 44.60 -9.58
C ALA A 797 -3.92 43.62 -9.14
N TRP A 798 -4.07 43.04 -7.95
CA TRP A 798 -3.22 41.95 -7.47
C TRP A 798 -3.28 40.76 -8.43
N LEU A 799 -4.47 40.33 -8.86
CA LEU A 799 -4.61 39.21 -9.80
C LEU A 799 -3.85 39.47 -11.11
N LYS A 800 -3.98 40.67 -11.70
CA LYS A 800 -3.26 41.01 -12.93
C LYS A 800 -1.74 40.98 -12.75
N ALA A 801 -1.24 41.40 -11.60
CA ALA A 801 0.19 41.37 -11.28
C ALA A 801 0.70 39.94 -11.07
N SER A 802 -0.08 39.09 -10.39
CA SER A 802 0.30 37.73 -10.00
C SER A 802 0.04 36.68 -11.08
N ALA A 803 -0.95 36.91 -11.96
CA ALA A 803 -1.39 35.96 -12.97
C ALA A 803 -0.28 35.41 -13.88
N PRO A 804 0.71 36.19 -14.37
CA PRO A 804 1.81 35.64 -15.17
C PRO A 804 2.58 34.52 -14.45
N ARG A 805 2.85 34.68 -13.15
CA ARG A 805 3.59 33.68 -12.36
C ARG A 805 2.72 32.46 -12.04
N MET A 806 1.44 32.68 -11.75
CA MET A 806 0.43 31.63 -11.54
C MET A 806 0.24 30.78 -12.81
N LYS A 807 0.14 31.42 -13.99
CA LYS A 807 0.07 30.74 -15.29
C LYS A 807 1.31 29.89 -15.55
N ALA A 808 2.51 30.39 -15.25
CA ALA A 808 3.74 29.63 -15.44
C ALA A 808 3.75 28.31 -14.65
N ASN A 809 3.14 28.29 -13.45
CA ASN A 809 2.98 27.08 -12.65
C ASN A 809 1.98 26.11 -13.27
N VAL A 810 0.82 26.61 -13.72
CA VAL A 810 -0.19 25.78 -14.41
C VAL A 810 0.35 25.18 -15.69
N GLU A 811 1.09 25.95 -16.49
CA GLU A 811 1.75 25.44 -17.69
C GLU A 811 2.80 24.37 -17.38
N TRP A 812 3.52 24.50 -16.26
CA TRP A 812 4.42 23.45 -15.80
C TRP A 812 3.62 22.17 -15.46
N ILE A 813 2.57 22.27 -14.65
CA ILE A 813 1.67 21.14 -14.31
C ILE A 813 1.15 20.42 -15.56
N LEU A 814 0.71 21.17 -16.57
CA LEU A 814 0.16 20.63 -17.82
C LEU A 814 1.23 19.94 -18.68
N ARG A 815 2.46 20.45 -18.72
CA ARG A 815 3.57 19.77 -19.41
C ARG A 815 3.93 18.46 -18.71
N GLN A 816 4.03 18.47 -17.39
CA GLN A 816 4.49 17.30 -16.64
C GLN A 816 3.50 16.12 -16.73
N ARG A 817 2.18 16.36 -16.71
CA ARG A 817 1.17 15.28 -16.80
C ARG A 817 1.14 14.50 -18.11
N GLN A 818 1.75 15.02 -19.17
CA GLN A 818 1.82 14.32 -20.47
C GLN A 818 3.08 13.44 -20.60
N LEU A 819 4.07 13.65 -19.74
CA LEU A 819 5.42 13.13 -19.92
C LEU A 819 5.47 11.62 -20.18
N LEU A 820 4.87 10.82 -19.30
CA LEU A 820 4.92 9.36 -19.41
C LEU A 820 4.07 8.84 -20.57
N ALA A 821 2.92 9.46 -20.83
CA ALA A 821 2.01 9.05 -21.89
C ALA A 821 2.57 9.34 -23.29
N GLU A 822 3.44 10.35 -23.42
CA GLU A 822 4.13 10.71 -24.66
C GLU A 822 5.45 9.95 -24.85
N ASN A 823 6.21 9.71 -23.78
CA ASN A 823 7.53 9.10 -23.87
C ASN A 823 7.52 7.57 -23.92
N LEU A 824 6.57 6.91 -23.26
CA LEU A 824 6.54 5.45 -23.22
C LEU A 824 5.83 4.88 -24.45
N PRO A 825 6.38 3.84 -25.11
CA PRO A 825 5.65 3.11 -26.14
C PRO A 825 4.34 2.55 -25.57
N GLY A 826 3.24 2.78 -26.28
CA GLY A 826 1.89 2.47 -25.81
C GLY A 826 1.43 3.26 -24.57
N GLY A 827 2.11 4.34 -24.19
CA GLY A 827 1.89 5.12 -22.95
C GLY A 827 0.46 5.64 -22.76
N GLN A 828 -0.30 5.78 -23.85
CA GLN A 828 -1.73 6.12 -23.82
C GLN A 828 -2.61 5.07 -23.11
N ARG A 829 -2.09 3.85 -22.87
CA ARG A 829 -2.78 2.75 -22.17
C ARG A 829 -2.40 2.62 -20.68
N LEU A 830 -1.50 3.46 -20.17
CA LEU A 830 -1.13 3.45 -18.75
C LEU A 830 -2.38 3.65 -17.88
N TRP A 831 -2.44 2.97 -16.73
CA TRP A 831 -3.46 3.29 -15.72
C TRP A 831 -3.37 4.76 -15.30
N SER A 832 -2.16 5.29 -15.16
CA SER A 832 -1.90 6.67 -14.78
C SER A 832 -1.75 7.65 -15.94
N LYS A 833 -2.28 7.30 -17.13
CA LYS A 833 -2.28 8.18 -18.30
C LYS A 833 -2.87 9.55 -17.92
N GLY A 834 -2.11 10.62 -18.18
CA GLY A 834 -2.54 11.99 -17.91
C GLY A 834 -2.40 12.43 -16.45
N LEU A 835 -1.73 11.67 -15.59
CA LEU A 835 -1.38 12.09 -14.23
C LEU A 835 0.07 12.59 -14.18
N GLN A 836 0.44 13.28 -13.10
CA GLN A 836 1.83 13.70 -12.88
C GLN A 836 2.78 12.50 -12.82
N PRO A 837 4.05 12.64 -13.24
CA PRO A 837 5.02 11.57 -13.07
C PRO A 837 5.22 11.23 -11.57
N ALA A 838 5.69 10.02 -11.28
CA ALA A 838 5.91 9.59 -9.90
C ALA A 838 6.88 10.53 -9.17
N HIS A 839 6.53 10.92 -7.96
CA HIS A 839 7.23 11.94 -7.19
C HIS A 839 7.19 11.64 -5.69
N VAL A 840 7.92 12.43 -4.91
CA VAL A 840 7.94 12.33 -3.44
C VAL A 840 7.06 13.43 -2.86
N VAL A 841 6.09 13.04 -2.03
CA VAL A 841 5.16 14.00 -1.39
C VAL A 841 5.67 14.52 -0.05
N THR A 842 6.43 13.70 0.69
CA THR A 842 7.16 14.07 1.92
C THR A 842 8.46 13.25 2.03
N PRO A 843 9.57 13.80 2.56
CA PRO A 843 10.77 13.02 2.87
C PRO A 843 10.53 11.93 3.93
N ASP A 844 9.47 12.02 4.74
CA ASP A 844 9.07 10.96 5.69
C ASP A 844 8.68 9.64 4.99
N SER A 845 8.46 9.71 3.67
CA SER A 845 8.24 8.54 2.82
C SER A 845 9.51 7.73 2.52
N HIS A 846 10.69 8.17 2.99
CA HIS A 846 11.98 7.59 2.61
C HIS A 846 12.15 7.44 1.09
N SER A 847 11.83 8.53 0.38
CA SER A 847 11.89 8.62 -1.09
C SER A 847 10.93 7.70 -1.83
N MET A 848 9.73 7.44 -1.28
CA MET A 848 8.69 6.69 -1.99
C MET A 848 8.21 7.49 -3.21
N HIS A 849 8.54 7.01 -4.41
CA HIS A 849 8.09 7.63 -5.66
C HIS A 849 6.75 7.04 -6.09
N MET A 850 5.66 7.79 -5.96
CA MET A 850 4.33 7.37 -6.40
C MET A 850 3.59 8.54 -7.07
N GLN A 851 2.46 8.23 -7.69
CA GLN A 851 1.55 9.21 -8.27
C GLN A 851 0.39 9.45 -7.29
N PHE A 852 0.61 10.28 -6.28
CA PHE A 852 -0.35 10.48 -5.19
C PHE A 852 -1.61 11.21 -5.65
N TYR A 853 -2.79 10.65 -5.36
CA TYR A 853 -4.07 11.30 -5.67
C TYR A 853 -4.26 12.63 -4.94
N GLU A 854 -3.65 12.80 -3.77
CA GLU A 854 -3.64 14.10 -3.10
C GLU A 854 -2.97 15.17 -3.97
N THR A 855 -1.76 14.91 -4.48
CA THR A 855 -1.08 15.84 -5.40
C THR A 855 -1.91 16.12 -6.64
N GLU A 856 -2.48 15.07 -7.25
CA GLU A 856 -3.34 15.20 -8.43
C GLU A 856 -4.55 16.11 -8.16
N ALA A 857 -5.19 15.98 -7.00
CA ALA A 857 -6.34 16.79 -6.60
C ALA A 857 -5.98 18.28 -6.56
N TYR A 858 -4.87 18.65 -5.91
CA TYR A 858 -4.41 20.04 -5.83
C TYR A 858 -3.91 20.58 -7.17
N TYR A 859 -3.26 19.75 -7.98
CA TYR A 859 -2.77 20.15 -9.30
C TYR A 859 -3.93 20.39 -10.26
N TRP A 860 -4.94 19.51 -10.26
CA TRP A 860 -6.16 19.72 -11.04
C TRP A 860 -6.90 20.98 -10.57
N LEU A 861 -7.05 21.18 -9.25
CA LEU A 861 -7.65 22.39 -8.69
C LEU A 861 -6.91 23.65 -9.14
N ALA A 862 -5.58 23.64 -9.14
CA ALA A 862 -4.76 24.74 -9.62
C ALA A 862 -5.09 25.12 -11.07
N VAL A 863 -5.17 24.15 -11.99
CA VAL A 863 -5.52 24.41 -13.40
C VAL A 863 -6.96 24.91 -13.52
N LYS A 864 -7.91 24.17 -12.92
CA LYS A 864 -9.36 24.45 -13.01
C LYS A 864 -9.69 25.86 -12.50
N ARG A 865 -9.19 26.20 -11.32
CA ARG A 865 -9.49 27.48 -10.69
C ARG A 865 -8.74 28.63 -11.34
N MET A 866 -7.53 28.41 -11.86
CA MET A 866 -6.85 29.43 -12.66
C MET A 866 -7.63 29.75 -13.92
N ALA A 867 -8.19 28.73 -14.59
CA ALA A 867 -9.09 28.93 -15.73
C ALA A 867 -10.29 29.82 -15.36
N GLU A 868 -10.93 29.56 -14.21
CA GLU A 868 -12.03 30.38 -13.68
C GLU A 868 -11.59 31.84 -13.46
N LEU A 869 -10.44 32.08 -12.83
CA LEU A 869 -9.95 33.45 -12.56
C LEU A 869 -9.59 34.20 -13.85
N LEU A 870 -8.97 33.53 -14.82
CA LEU A 870 -8.60 34.16 -16.09
C LEU A 870 -9.80 34.63 -16.90
N THR A 871 -11.00 34.10 -16.68
CA THR A 871 -12.22 34.65 -17.32
C THR A 871 -12.43 36.15 -17.04
N LEU A 872 -11.86 36.67 -15.93
CA LEU A 872 -11.99 38.07 -15.53
C LEU A 872 -10.98 39.01 -16.22
N ILE A 873 -9.83 38.49 -16.68
CA ILE A 873 -8.72 39.30 -17.17
C ILE A 873 -8.22 38.91 -18.57
N GLU A 874 -8.32 37.63 -18.94
CA GLU A 874 -7.88 37.02 -20.20
C GLU A 874 -8.86 35.89 -20.62
N PRO A 875 -10.08 36.20 -21.11
CA PRO A 875 -11.14 35.22 -21.29
C PRO A 875 -10.82 34.05 -22.24
N ASP A 876 -10.11 34.32 -23.34
CA ASP A 876 -9.74 33.28 -24.32
C ASP A 876 -8.77 32.26 -23.71
N GLU A 877 -7.82 32.74 -22.91
CA GLU A 877 -6.88 31.88 -22.19
C GLU A 877 -7.58 31.10 -21.07
N GLY A 878 -8.53 31.74 -20.37
CA GLY A 878 -9.40 31.06 -19.41
C GLY A 878 -10.18 29.91 -20.05
N ALA A 879 -10.73 30.11 -21.26
CA ALA A 879 -11.43 29.06 -21.99
C ALA A 879 -10.50 27.90 -22.41
N ARG A 880 -9.26 28.19 -22.83
CA ARG A 880 -8.26 27.17 -23.13
C ARG A 880 -7.91 26.33 -21.90
N LEU A 881 -7.59 26.98 -20.78
CA LEU A 881 -7.26 26.27 -19.54
C LEU A 881 -8.47 25.49 -18.97
N ALA A 882 -9.70 25.94 -19.22
CA ALA A 882 -10.89 25.19 -18.82
C ALA A 882 -10.99 23.85 -19.59
N ALA A 883 -10.64 23.84 -20.88
CA ALA A 883 -10.59 22.60 -21.67
C ALA A 883 -9.49 21.65 -21.18
N GLU A 884 -8.31 22.18 -20.83
CA GLU A 884 -7.22 21.41 -20.22
C GLU A 884 -7.62 20.84 -18.86
N ALA A 885 -8.27 21.63 -18.02
CA ALA A 885 -8.77 21.19 -16.72
C ALA A 885 -9.82 20.08 -16.83
N GLU A 886 -10.69 20.12 -17.84
CA GLU A 886 -11.67 19.07 -18.10
C GLU A 886 -11.01 17.79 -18.63
N ALA A 887 -10.03 17.90 -19.52
CA ALA A 887 -9.24 16.75 -19.96
C ALA A 887 -8.51 16.10 -18.78
N TYR A 888 -7.92 16.90 -17.90
CA TYR A 888 -7.28 16.43 -16.68
C TYR A 888 -8.26 15.76 -15.72
N ARG A 889 -9.46 16.34 -15.56
CA ARG A 889 -10.54 15.74 -14.76
C ARG A 889 -10.91 14.35 -15.26
N GLN A 890 -11.04 14.18 -16.58
CA GLN A 890 -11.44 12.91 -17.19
C GLN A 890 -10.38 11.82 -16.98
N ASP A 891 -9.10 12.14 -17.20
CA ASP A 891 -8.00 11.21 -16.96
C ASP A 891 -7.90 10.84 -15.46
N LEU A 892 -8.04 11.81 -14.56
CA LEU A 892 -8.00 11.59 -13.10
C LEU A 892 -9.16 10.72 -12.61
N VAL A 893 -10.40 11.01 -13.01
CA VAL A 893 -11.56 10.19 -12.65
C VAL A 893 -11.43 8.76 -13.19
N ALA A 894 -10.95 8.59 -14.43
CA ALA A 894 -10.73 7.26 -14.99
C ALA A 894 -9.70 6.44 -14.20
N ALA A 895 -8.61 7.08 -13.74
CA ALA A 895 -7.62 6.43 -12.89
C ALA A 895 -8.20 6.05 -11.52
N VAL A 896 -8.95 6.95 -10.88
CA VAL A 896 -9.58 6.75 -9.56
C VAL A 896 -10.63 5.64 -9.61
N ASP A 897 -11.52 5.66 -10.60
CA ASP A 897 -12.55 4.62 -10.78
C ASP A 897 -11.90 3.25 -10.96
N ARG A 898 -10.82 3.15 -11.75
CA ARG A 898 -10.05 1.91 -11.89
C ARG A 898 -9.44 1.46 -10.56
N SER A 899 -8.91 2.38 -9.75
CA SER A 899 -8.34 2.08 -8.43
C SER A 899 -9.36 1.55 -7.45
N ILE A 900 -10.56 2.15 -7.40
CA ILE A 900 -11.65 1.68 -6.54
C ILE A 900 -12.08 0.27 -6.96
N VAL A 901 -12.23 0.00 -8.26
CA VAL A 901 -12.64 -1.32 -8.76
C VAL A 901 -11.61 -2.40 -8.46
N LEU A 902 -10.32 -2.11 -8.61
CA LEU A 902 -9.22 -3.07 -8.42
C LEU A 902 -8.80 -3.23 -6.95
N THR A 903 -9.27 -2.35 -6.06
CA THR A 903 -9.10 -2.48 -4.61
C THR A 903 -10.13 -3.46 -4.06
N PRO A 904 -9.71 -4.53 -3.36
CA PRO A 904 -10.64 -5.46 -2.74
C PRO A 904 -11.54 -4.75 -1.71
N VAL A 905 -12.82 -5.09 -1.70
CA VAL A 905 -13.74 -4.65 -0.64
C VAL A 905 -13.29 -5.22 0.70
N VAL A 906 -13.52 -4.46 1.78
CA VAL A 906 -13.02 -4.75 3.11
C VAL A 906 -14.18 -4.94 4.08
N ALA A 907 -14.10 -5.98 4.91
CA ALA A 907 -15.07 -6.22 5.97
C ALA A 907 -15.10 -5.04 6.96
N VAL A 908 -16.30 -4.63 7.39
CA VAL A 908 -16.53 -3.57 8.38
C VAL A 908 -17.41 -4.07 9.52
N ARG A 909 -17.58 -3.29 10.60
CA ARG A 909 -18.15 -3.77 11.87
C ARG A 909 -19.62 -4.13 11.84
N ASP A 910 -20.38 -3.73 10.82
CA ASP A 910 -21.77 -4.17 10.63
C ASP A 910 -21.89 -5.59 10.02
N GLY A 911 -20.76 -6.26 9.74
CA GLY A 911 -20.70 -7.59 9.14
C GLY A 911 -20.81 -7.60 7.61
N THR A 912 -20.82 -6.42 6.97
CA THR A 912 -20.76 -6.28 5.51
C THR A 912 -19.34 -5.92 5.05
N TYR A 913 -19.16 -5.80 3.73
CA TYR A 913 -17.93 -5.34 3.09
C TYR A 913 -18.17 -4.01 2.36
N ARG A 914 -17.14 -3.17 2.31
CA ARG A 914 -17.18 -1.82 1.75
C ARG A 914 -15.97 -1.52 0.89
N SER A 915 -16.15 -0.66 -0.10
CA SER A 915 -15.11 -0.17 -0.99
C SER A 915 -14.13 0.73 -0.24
N PHE A 916 -12.90 0.78 -0.76
CA PHE A 916 -11.85 1.63 -0.24
C PHE A 916 -11.18 2.37 -1.40
N VAL A 917 -10.95 3.67 -1.24
CA VAL A 917 -10.24 4.48 -2.24
C VAL A 917 -8.75 4.47 -1.90
N ALA A 918 -7.96 3.71 -2.68
CA ALA A 918 -6.51 3.68 -2.52
C ALA A 918 -5.86 5.05 -2.84
N PHE A 919 -4.71 5.33 -2.24
CA PHE A 919 -4.03 6.64 -2.30
C PHE A 919 -3.35 6.98 -3.64
N SER A 920 -3.18 5.99 -4.53
CA SER A 920 -2.47 6.11 -5.81
C SER A 920 -2.98 5.07 -6.81
N PRO A 921 -2.88 5.29 -8.14
CA PRO A 921 -3.00 4.20 -9.11
C PRO A 921 -1.96 3.10 -8.83
N TYR A 922 -2.23 1.89 -9.33
CA TYR A 922 -1.43 0.68 -9.13
C TYR A 922 -1.47 0.09 -7.72
N VAL A 923 -2.19 0.71 -6.79
CA VAL A 923 -2.37 0.19 -5.42
C VAL A 923 -3.67 -0.63 -5.34
N ARG A 924 -3.58 -1.87 -4.84
CA ARG A 924 -4.70 -2.82 -4.73
C ARG A 924 -4.98 -3.21 -3.27
N GLY A 925 -5.53 -2.28 -2.50
CA GLY A 925 -5.76 -2.46 -1.06
C GLY A 925 -5.20 -1.31 -0.23
N PHE A 926 -4.98 -1.59 1.06
CA PHE A 926 -4.37 -0.64 1.98
C PHE A 926 -2.89 -0.43 1.71
N ALA A 927 -2.42 0.79 1.94
CA ALA A 927 -1.00 1.08 1.98
C ALA A 927 -0.31 0.25 3.05
N ALA A 928 -0.90 0.11 4.26
CA ALA A 928 -0.34 -0.74 5.32
C ALA A 928 -0.37 -2.25 5.04
N GLY A 929 -1.04 -2.68 3.96
CA GLY A 929 -0.96 -4.04 3.44
C GLY A 929 0.23 -4.16 2.50
N ALA A 930 -0.03 -4.47 1.23
CA ALA A 930 1.00 -4.82 0.25
C ALA A 930 2.07 -3.76 -0.06
N TRP A 931 1.83 -2.50 0.34
CA TRP A 931 2.70 -1.35 0.10
C TRP A 931 3.43 -0.86 1.36
N GLY A 932 3.15 -1.45 2.51
CA GLY A 932 3.81 -1.18 3.79
C GLY A 932 5.15 -1.92 3.89
N TRP A 933 5.59 -2.51 2.78
CA TRP A 933 6.74 -3.39 2.73
C TRP A 933 8.02 -2.57 2.86
N ARG A 934 8.68 -2.74 4.02
CA ARG A 934 9.94 -2.12 4.39
C ARG A 934 9.91 -0.58 4.24
N ARG A 935 9.68 0.11 5.37
CA ARG A 935 10.23 1.45 5.68
C ARG A 935 9.38 2.68 5.37
N CYS A 936 8.07 2.62 5.55
CA CYS A 936 7.36 3.79 6.07
C CYS A 936 7.56 3.95 7.60
N GLN A 937 8.76 3.60 8.09
CA GLN A 937 9.13 3.48 9.50
C GLN A 937 9.71 4.77 10.08
N GLY A 938 9.20 5.91 9.61
CA GLY A 938 9.33 7.15 10.35
C GLY A 938 8.32 7.20 11.50
N HIS A 939 8.23 8.36 12.13
CA HIS A 939 7.20 8.63 13.13
C HIS A 939 5.76 8.61 12.55
N VAL A 940 5.57 8.53 11.22
CA VAL A 940 4.27 8.55 10.52
C VAL A 940 3.60 7.16 10.39
N GLY A 941 4.31 6.10 10.02
CA GLY A 941 3.79 4.72 9.84
C GLY A 941 3.09 4.46 8.50
N ALA A 942 2.79 3.19 8.17
CA ALA A 942 2.27 2.80 6.85
C ALA A 942 0.81 3.24 6.56
N ILE A 943 -0.07 3.28 7.58
CA ILE A 943 -1.46 3.77 7.40
C ILE A 943 -1.55 5.29 7.14
N TYR A 944 -0.41 6.01 7.19
CA TYR A 944 -0.35 7.44 6.90
C TYR A 944 -0.81 7.77 5.47
N TRP A 945 -0.51 6.90 4.50
CA TRP A 945 -0.97 7.04 3.12
C TRP A 945 -2.45 6.75 2.96
N ASP A 946 -3.03 5.95 3.86
CA ASP A 946 -4.45 5.64 3.84
C ASP A 946 -5.28 6.71 4.56
N THR A 947 -4.70 7.46 5.52
CA THR A 947 -5.45 8.33 6.45
C THR A 947 -5.06 9.81 6.44
N VAL A 948 -3.85 10.18 6.02
CA VAL A 948 -3.37 11.57 6.04
C VAL A 948 -3.03 12.06 4.63
N GLN A 949 -2.08 11.41 3.96
CA GLN A 949 -1.72 11.71 2.56
C GLN A 949 -2.52 10.80 1.62
N SER A 950 -3.84 10.80 1.80
CA SER A 950 -4.78 9.85 1.20
C SER A 950 -5.45 10.40 -0.05
N ALA A 951 -6.37 9.60 -0.61
CA ALA A 951 -7.22 10.03 -1.70
C ALA A 951 -8.30 11.06 -1.29
N ASP A 952 -8.42 11.41 -0.01
CA ASP A 952 -9.50 12.26 0.50
C ASP A 952 -9.55 13.65 -0.14
N SER A 953 -8.39 14.18 -0.55
CA SER A 953 -8.32 15.49 -1.22
C SER A 953 -9.10 15.51 -2.54
N LEU A 954 -9.37 14.34 -3.16
CA LEU A 954 -10.28 14.20 -4.30
C LEU A 954 -11.73 14.55 -3.92
N ILE A 955 -12.13 14.28 -2.67
CA ILE A 955 -13.47 14.57 -2.14
C ILE A 955 -13.50 16.02 -1.66
N SER A 956 -12.58 16.39 -0.78
CA SER A 956 -12.47 17.75 -0.23
C SER A 956 -11.01 18.17 -0.07
N PRO A 957 -10.55 19.25 -0.74
CA PRO A 957 -11.38 20.31 -1.33
C PRO A 957 -11.72 20.16 -2.81
N ALA A 958 -11.25 19.12 -3.51
CA ALA A 958 -11.41 19.05 -4.97
C ALA A 958 -12.87 18.89 -5.43
N GLY A 959 -13.69 18.14 -4.69
CA GLY A 959 -15.07 17.85 -5.09
C GLY A 959 -15.16 17.04 -6.38
N LEU A 960 -14.14 16.24 -6.70
CA LEU A 960 -14.15 15.28 -7.81
C LEU A 960 -15.04 14.08 -7.51
N LEU A 961 -15.02 13.64 -6.25
CA LEU A 961 -15.94 12.66 -5.70
C LEU A 961 -16.93 13.35 -4.77
N SER A 962 -18.20 12.96 -4.85
CA SER A 962 -19.22 13.51 -3.95
C SER A 962 -19.03 12.93 -2.55
N PRO A 963 -19.15 13.74 -1.48
CA PRO A 963 -19.08 13.22 -0.11
C PRO A 963 -20.19 12.21 0.19
N VAL A 964 -21.33 12.26 -0.53
CA VAL A 964 -22.44 11.31 -0.38
C VAL A 964 -22.43 10.17 -1.41
N ASP A 965 -21.38 10.05 -2.23
CA ASP A 965 -21.17 8.89 -3.11
C ASP A 965 -21.07 7.62 -2.24
N ALA A 966 -21.80 6.56 -2.61
CA ALA A 966 -21.81 5.31 -1.84
C ALA A 966 -20.40 4.74 -1.62
N ARG A 967 -19.49 4.92 -2.59
CA ARG A 967 -18.10 4.47 -2.51
C ARG A 967 -17.27 5.30 -1.53
N VAL A 968 -17.54 6.60 -1.45
CA VAL A 968 -16.93 7.50 -0.46
C VAL A 968 -17.44 7.16 0.93
N GLN A 969 -18.74 6.91 1.06
CA GLN A 969 -19.36 6.49 2.31
C GLN A 969 -18.79 5.12 2.77
N GLY A 970 -18.60 4.18 1.84
CA GLY A 970 -17.93 2.90 2.12
C GLY A 970 -16.47 3.09 2.55
N HIS A 971 -15.73 3.96 1.86
CA HIS A 971 -14.36 4.32 2.23
C HIS A 971 -14.26 4.89 3.65
N LEU A 972 -15.19 5.75 4.07
CA LEU A 972 -15.24 6.25 5.45
C LEU A 972 -15.57 5.15 6.46
N ASP A 973 -16.49 4.23 6.14
CA ASP A 973 -16.77 3.06 7.01
C ASP A 973 -15.48 2.23 7.20
N VAL A 974 -14.72 1.99 6.12
CA VAL A 974 -13.45 1.26 6.19
C VAL A 974 -12.40 2.04 6.98
N LEU A 975 -12.23 3.34 6.72
CA LEU A 975 -11.28 4.18 7.43
C LEU A 975 -11.52 4.16 8.94
N GLU A 976 -12.76 4.40 9.36
CA GLU A 976 -13.08 4.46 10.79
C GLU A 976 -13.06 3.09 11.45
N ASP A 977 -13.69 2.06 10.86
CA ASP A 977 -13.80 0.75 11.50
C ASP A 977 -12.49 -0.04 11.49
N ARG A 978 -11.69 0.09 10.41
CA ARG A 978 -10.50 -0.75 10.18
C ARG A 978 -9.20 -0.02 10.45
N LEU A 979 -9.07 1.26 10.11
CA LEU A 979 -7.78 1.94 10.15
C LEU A 979 -7.64 2.84 11.39
N LEU A 980 -8.63 3.67 11.70
CA LEU A 980 -8.56 4.64 12.80
C LEU A 980 -8.91 4.03 14.16
N LEU A 981 -9.98 3.23 14.24
CA LEU A 981 -10.40 2.59 15.49
C LEU A 981 -9.37 1.59 16.03
N GLU A 982 -8.68 0.91 15.11
CA GLU A 982 -7.67 -0.11 15.40
C GLU A 982 -6.24 0.45 15.29
N ASN A 983 -6.09 1.77 15.21
CA ASN A 983 -4.79 2.42 15.11
C ASN A 983 -3.96 2.22 16.40
N THR A 984 -2.77 1.66 16.25
CA THR A 984 -1.83 1.44 17.37
C THR A 984 -1.36 2.73 18.03
N LYS A 985 -1.33 3.86 17.32
CA LYS A 985 -1.03 5.17 17.92
C LYS A 985 -2.09 5.61 18.93
N VAL A 986 -3.34 5.16 18.78
CA VAL A 986 -4.41 5.42 19.76
C VAL A 986 -4.10 4.70 21.07
N HIS A 987 -3.68 3.43 21.00
CA HIS A 987 -3.21 2.67 22.15
C HIS A 987 -1.99 3.32 22.82
N ALA A 988 -1.05 3.86 22.04
CA ALA A 988 0.14 4.53 22.57
C ALA A 988 -0.17 5.83 23.34
N ARG A 989 -1.17 6.61 22.89
CA ARG A 989 -1.55 7.90 23.52
C ARG A 989 -2.68 7.79 24.55
N THR A 990 -3.36 6.64 24.62
CA THR A 990 -4.54 6.42 25.47
C THR A 990 -4.34 5.16 26.32
N PRO A 991 -3.88 5.30 27.58
CA PRO A 991 -3.80 4.18 28.52
C PRO A 991 -5.15 3.47 28.66
N ASP A 992 -5.13 2.14 28.74
CA ASP A 992 -6.33 1.29 28.85
C ASP A 992 -7.35 1.48 27.71
N TYR A 993 -6.88 1.80 26.50
CA TYR A 993 -7.75 1.96 25.34
C TYR A 993 -8.55 0.69 25.03
N ASP A 994 -9.85 0.79 25.29
CA ASP A 994 -10.91 -0.11 24.86
C ASP A 994 -11.66 0.49 23.64
N PRO A 995 -11.63 -0.16 22.46
CA PRO A 995 -12.32 0.34 21.28
C PRO A 995 -13.84 0.41 21.43
N ASP A 996 -14.47 -0.44 22.25
CA ASP A 996 -15.93 -0.41 22.41
C ASP A 996 -16.37 0.74 23.31
N ARG A 997 -15.52 1.15 24.26
CA ARG A 997 -15.74 2.29 25.15
C ARG A 997 -15.30 3.63 24.55
N HIS A 998 -14.21 3.65 23.79
CA HIS A 998 -13.52 4.88 23.39
C HIS A 998 -13.62 5.23 21.90
N TRP A 999 -14.35 4.43 21.11
CA TRP A 999 -14.52 4.68 19.67
C TRP A 999 -14.84 6.13 19.31
N PHE A 1000 -15.72 6.79 20.08
CA PHE A 1000 -16.16 8.15 19.79
C PHE A 1000 -15.15 9.21 20.22
N SER A 1001 -14.51 9.05 21.39
CA SER A 1001 -13.67 10.09 21.97
C SER A 1001 -12.20 10.02 21.57
N HIS A 1002 -11.66 8.85 21.22
CA HIS A 1002 -10.21 8.69 21.01
C HIS A 1002 -9.81 8.18 19.62
N ALA A 1003 -10.78 7.73 18.81
CA ALA A 1003 -10.52 6.80 17.70
C ALA A 1003 -10.85 7.32 16.28
N SER A 1004 -10.82 8.65 16.08
CA SER A 1004 -11.27 9.30 14.84
C SER A 1004 -10.17 10.04 14.05
N TRP A 1005 -8.91 9.95 14.49
CA TRP A 1005 -7.80 10.65 13.83
C TRP A 1005 -6.47 9.92 14.03
N GLN A 1006 -5.57 10.04 13.06
CA GLN A 1006 -4.30 9.32 13.07
C GLN A 1006 -3.17 10.12 13.73
N TYR A 1007 -2.71 11.20 13.09
CA TYR A 1007 -1.45 11.88 13.43
C TYR A 1007 -1.46 13.39 13.11
N GLN A 1008 -1.72 13.80 11.86
CA GLN A 1008 -1.62 15.20 11.41
C GLN A 1008 -3.00 15.74 11.04
N CYS A 1009 -3.77 16.13 12.05
CA CYS A 1009 -5.18 16.54 11.90
C CYS A 1009 -5.44 17.70 10.92
N GLY A 1010 -4.43 18.51 10.57
CA GLY A 1010 -4.56 19.57 9.55
C GLY A 1010 -4.57 19.04 8.11
N LEU A 1011 -3.90 17.92 7.86
CA LEU A 1011 -3.82 17.25 6.57
C LEU A 1011 -4.96 16.22 6.41
N GLU A 1012 -5.35 15.55 7.50
CA GLU A 1012 -6.52 14.65 7.51
C GLU A 1012 -7.80 15.38 7.10
N ARG A 1013 -8.58 14.81 6.17
CA ARG A 1013 -9.77 15.46 5.58
C ARG A 1013 -11.09 14.84 6.00
N HIS A 1014 -11.08 13.72 6.71
CA HIS A 1014 -12.28 12.98 7.12
C HIS A 1014 -13.36 13.89 7.71
N ALA A 1015 -13.01 14.75 8.68
CA ALA A 1015 -13.96 15.67 9.31
C ALA A 1015 -14.64 16.64 8.31
N ASN A 1016 -13.90 17.12 7.31
CA ASN A 1016 -14.46 17.98 6.26
C ASN A 1016 -15.45 17.20 5.38
N ILE A 1017 -15.19 15.92 5.14
CA ILE A 1017 -16.07 15.05 4.34
C ILE A 1017 -17.37 14.78 5.10
N HIS A 1018 -17.30 14.47 6.40
CA HIS A 1018 -18.51 14.31 7.23
C HIS A 1018 -19.35 15.57 7.27
N LEU A 1019 -18.72 16.73 7.49
CA LEU A 1019 -19.41 18.02 7.46
C LEU A 1019 -20.07 18.30 6.09
N ALA A 1020 -19.38 17.99 4.99
CA ALA A 1020 -19.92 18.15 3.65
C ALA A 1020 -21.03 17.13 3.30
N ALA A 1021 -21.05 15.98 3.96
CA ALA A 1021 -22.08 14.95 3.82
C ALA A 1021 -23.29 15.17 4.75
N ASP A 1022 -23.26 16.15 5.65
CA ASP A 1022 -24.21 16.30 6.76
C ASP A 1022 -24.30 15.01 7.61
N ASP A 1023 -23.15 14.35 7.78
CA ASP A 1023 -23.01 13.07 8.48
C ASP A 1023 -22.54 13.29 9.92
N VAL A 1024 -23.42 13.88 10.73
CA VAL A 1024 -23.19 14.28 12.13
C VAL A 1024 -24.19 13.58 13.08
N PRO A 1025 -23.90 13.51 14.41
CA PRO A 1025 -24.79 12.91 15.41
C PRO A 1025 -26.22 13.48 15.47
#